data_AF-F2UNU3-F1
#
_entry.id   AF-F2UNU3-F1
#
_cell.length_a   1.000
_cell.length_b   1.000
_cell.length_c   1.000
_cell.angle_alpha   90.00
_cell.angle_beta   90.00
_cell.angle_gamma   90.00
#
_symmetry.space_group_name_H-M   'P 1'
#
loop_
_entity.id
_entity.type
_entity.pdbx_description
1 polymer ?
#
loop_
_entity_poly.entity_id
_entity_poly.type
_entity_poly.pdbx_seq_one_letter_code
_entity_poly.pdbx_strand_id
1 'polypeptide(L)'
;MSGWRYGGSKAKEEAMLQRLDALAKQWAERHDRMQERVEQLEQTVEDRNKHIALLTDQVEELSFRLKVVESQQAPLQSTPSSTATLLGTSGASLPPLTAGPTPSAPESRRGSRRQLRRRHTAAGTLERRGSFCSTDAHESALSRRSSTRSVSHDESLVRPLDQNSITGQPVFTISAYGVDSAIVGPANYQHNEDDLRMPTEKVELERVYGYQGRRCRNNLHYIQGGDNASSSTLHLTYNVASLGVVLDAATGKQRYYIGHNQEIRCLTVHPQEDVVATGQKSGLTRASAAHIRLWSGSSLETVRVLGGDNQLGDAVTCLAFSSFEPDVLASVHESDGGMQHLIIWNWRSGTPLAEAKAIHPEPIFTLAFNPRMPTLVTAGKNALTFWNIATAQATTTTAPTTTTPGAPPPPSSSSLLLSSSTSSTQQDSPPSPGIARVTLTKRPALYQPHPRPKAVLAVMFAPSGRTITGDSNGSILVWKRPVPTYNVERRIEDAHVGGVYCLQATEFGFISGGKDNLVKLWTWDFEMFPIDAGEVNTIDVGACVRCIACVPTVDGPSLSQFVVGTTANFVVFVDAGAGSVGQLVPGHADDVTCVRAHPRKANTMLTVSADGSVRAWDTATHTELWRRHSFVVEDEEEDEVPVSGDFHPITDDVAVGSSTGTLYILDAAGAVSHTLSQAKSAVTCASYSPSGAFLACGTKHGFLHIYTTADYQLLFAAQAERDDQVTAIDWLLDESYLQVACLSNTFYVSMGEQRVVNATETAITCDWYTRTCPLSWEAQGTRQSLTKGATAVSHCSRSSNKALIVAGDNQGRLTVYKYPCYSTKAAGLTRYLHSSAIGGVAFESSSRCILSGGTGDACMMQWKVVPAPERPTSTAASTRSNSVSTTASFVDSSSSSPKTAQPSTATATTTATATATTTTTHQPAEARNTTTAKLSPAVTASTASIAAMSLSAPALSAGGRSCVPPLYDTYLEWKSRAAAALIGDGSGDDSVSSDAAGGGDGGANIDRRHLGDAENEDRDRGQGDNGRDKSTTPTASRRAFGRRITRIE
;
A
#
# COMPACT_ATOMS: atom_id res chain seq x y z
N MET A 1 -6.01 48.05 10.94
CA MET A 1 -5.31 48.45 9.70
C MET A 1 -5.07 49.95 9.69
N SER A 2 -3.82 50.39 9.57
CA SER A 2 -3.43 51.77 9.26
C SER A 2 -1.95 51.76 8.83
N GLY A 3 -1.56 52.59 7.85
CA GLY A 3 -0.13 52.85 7.59
C GLY A 3 0.53 52.30 6.30
N TRP A 4 -0.20 51.92 5.26
CA TRP A 4 0.39 51.70 3.91
C TRP A 4 -0.13 52.74 2.91
N ARG A 5 0.68 53.76 2.61
CA ARG A 5 0.42 54.71 1.51
C ARG A 5 1.20 54.29 0.27
N TYR A 6 0.50 53.81 -0.75
CA TYR A 6 1.05 53.67 -2.11
C TYR A 6 0.27 54.57 -3.07
N GLY A 7 0.96 55.18 -4.04
CA GLY A 7 0.41 56.20 -4.96
C GLY A 7 -0.50 55.65 -6.05
N GLY A 8 -1.54 54.89 -5.69
CA GLY A 8 -2.61 54.46 -6.59
C GLY A 8 -3.67 55.54 -6.78
N SER A 9 -4.24 55.65 -7.99
CA SER A 9 -5.41 56.52 -8.23
C SER A 9 -6.63 55.98 -7.49
N LYS A 10 -7.35 56.85 -6.76
CA LYS A 10 -8.59 56.53 -6.03
C LYS A 10 -9.59 55.71 -6.84
N ALA A 11 -9.72 55.97 -8.14
CA ALA A 11 -10.64 55.24 -9.01
C ALA A 11 -10.35 53.72 -9.08
N LYS A 12 -9.11 53.27 -8.82
CA LYS A 12 -8.79 51.84 -8.69
C LYS A 12 -9.20 51.26 -7.34
N GLU A 13 -9.12 52.06 -6.27
CA GLU A 13 -9.52 51.68 -4.92
C GLU A 13 -11.05 51.57 -4.83
N GLU A 14 -11.78 52.55 -5.36
CA GLU A 14 -13.25 52.53 -5.48
C GLU A 14 -13.73 51.34 -6.35
N ALA A 15 -13.09 51.09 -7.50
CA ALA A 15 -13.42 49.94 -8.34
C ALA A 15 -13.09 48.59 -7.69
N MET A 16 -12.08 48.52 -6.82
CA MET A 16 -11.77 47.32 -6.04
C MET A 16 -12.81 47.10 -4.94
N LEU A 17 -13.21 48.15 -4.21
CA LEU A 17 -14.25 48.10 -3.18
C LEU A 17 -15.61 47.69 -3.76
N GLN A 18 -16.02 48.24 -4.90
CA GLN A 18 -17.24 47.83 -5.60
C GLN A 18 -17.21 46.34 -6.01
N ARG A 19 -16.03 45.83 -6.42
CA ARG A 19 -15.87 44.42 -6.79
C ARG A 19 -15.88 43.49 -5.58
N LEU A 20 -15.38 43.94 -4.43
CA LEU A 20 -15.45 43.20 -3.16
C LEU A 20 -16.89 43.15 -2.63
N ASP A 21 -17.64 44.25 -2.69
CA ASP A 21 -19.08 44.28 -2.32
C ASP A 21 -19.93 43.36 -3.21
N ALA A 22 -19.66 43.33 -4.53
CA ALA A 22 -20.31 42.41 -5.45
C ALA A 22 -20.00 40.93 -5.13
N LEU A 23 -18.73 40.61 -4.78
CA LEU A 23 -18.33 39.26 -4.36
C LEU A 23 -18.94 38.86 -3.01
N ALA A 24 -19.02 39.78 -2.05
CA ALA A 24 -19.66 39.54 -0.76
C ALA A 24 -21.15 39.20 -0.91
N LYS A 25 -21.86 39.89 -1.80
CA LYS A 25 -23.27 39.59 -2.13
C LYS A 25 -23.44 38.23 -2.79
N GLN A 26 -22.57 37.87 -3.74
CA GLN A 26 -22.57 36.53 -4.34
C GLN A 26 -22.26 35.42 -3.32
N TRP A 27 -21.41 35.71 -2.33
CA TRP A 27 -21.14 34.80 -1.21
C TRP A 27 -22.34 34.64 -0.28
N ALA A 28 -23.03 35.74 0.08
CA ALA A 28 -24.25 35.70 0.89
C ALA A 28 -25.34 34.85 0.20
N GLU A 29 -25.68 35.16 -1.06
CA GLU A 29 -26.66 34.35 -1.80
C GLU A 29 -26.26 32.87 -1.93
N ARG A 30 -24.96 32.57 -2.00
CA ARG A 30 -24.46 31.18 -2.05
C ARG A 30 -24.55 30.49 -0.70
N HIS A 31 -24.37 31.22 0.40
CA HIS A 31 -24.59 30.73 1.75
C HIS A 31 -26.08 30.43 1.97
N ASP A 32 -26.97 31.36 1.62
CA ASP A 32 -28.42 31.21 1.80
C ASP A 32 -28.95 29.98 1.02
N ARG A 33 -28.57 29.84 -0.26
CA ARG A 33 -28.89 28.64 -1.09
C ARG A 33 -28.26 27.35 -0.57
N MET A 34 -27.22 27.42 0.28
CA MET A 34 -26.61 26.26 0.90
C MET A 34 -27.33 25.88 2.20
N GLN A 35 -27.77 26.87 3.00
CA GLN A 35 -28.62 26.65 4.18
C GLN A 35 -29.96 26.02 3.80
N GLU A 36 -30.65 26.58 2.79
CA GLU A 36 -31.91 26.02 2.27
C GLU A 36 -31.76 24.54 1.84
N ARG A 37 -30.61 24.19 1.25
CA ARG A 37 -30.31 22.82 0.83
C ARG A 37 -29.91 21.90 1.99
N VAL A 38 -29.36 22.42 3.08
CA VAL A 38 -29.14 21.66 4.33
C VAL A 38 -30.47 21.36 4.99
N GLU A 39 -31.36 22.34 5.15
CA GLU A 39 -32.70 22.17 5.73
C GLU A 39 -33.54 21.14 4.96
N GLN A 40 -33.51 21.18 3.62
CA GLN A 40 -34.13 20.16 2.76
C GLN A 40 -33.55 18.75 2.95
N LEU A 41 -32.25 18.62 3.21
CA LEU A 41 -31.58 17.34 3.47
C LEU A 41 -31.90 16.82 4.88
N GLU A 42 -31.94 17.68 5.89
CA GLU A 42 -32.34 17.33 7.26
C GLU A 42 -33.79 16.83 7.30
N GLN A 43 -34.73 17.52 6.66
CA GLN A 43 -36.11 17.05 6.50
C GLN A 43 -36.19 15.68 5.78
N THR A 44 -35.34 15.47 4.76
CA THR A 44 -35.27 14.18 4.02
C THR A 44 -34.72 13.04 4.90
N VAL A 45 -33.78 13.33 5.80
CA VAL A 45 -33.25 12.36 6.78
C VAL A 45 -34.30 12.05 7.85
N GLU A 46 -34.97 13.08 8.36
CA GLU A 46 -36.04 12.97 9.36
C GLU A 46 -37.21 12.10 8.87
N ASP A 47 -37.66 12.29 7.63
CA ASP A 47 -38.72 11.44 7.04
C ASP A 47 -38.24 10.02 6.68
N ARG A 48 -36.96 9.83 6.34
CA ARG A 48 -36.36 8.48 6.21
C ARG A 48 -36.29 7.77 7.56
N ASN A 49 -35.96 8.46 8.65
CA ASN A 49 -35.92 7.89 10.00
C ASN A 49 -37.31 7.42 10.46
N LYS A 50 -38.37 8.20 10.20
CA LYS A 50 -39.77 7.79 10.44
C LYS A 50 -40.14 6.52 9.67
N HIS A 51 -39.68 6.39 8.41
CA HIS A 51 -39.91 5.18 7.62
C HIS A 51 -39.15 3.95 8.15
N ILE A 52 -37.91 4.13 8.61
CA ILE A 52 -37.10 3.07 9.23
C ILE A 52 -37.74 2.59 10.55
N ALA A 53 -38.27 3.49 11.37
CA ALA A 53 -39.03 3.13 12.56
C ALA A 53 -40.26 2.25 12.21
N LEU A 54 -41.08 2.68 11.24
CA LEU A 54 -42.25 1.92 10.78
C LEU A 54 -41.89 0.52 10.25
N LEU A 55 -40.77 0.37 9.53
CA LEU A 55 -40.27 -0.93 9.08
C LEU A 55 -39.77 -1.80 10.24
N THR A 56 -39.21 -1.19 11.29
CA THR A 56 -38.73 -1.89 12.49
C THR A 56 -39.89 -2.51 13.26
N ASP A 57 -40.97 -1.75 13.51
CA ASP A 57 -42.20 -2.25 14.14
C ASP A 57 -42.81 -3.44 13.36
N GLN A 58 -42.83 -3.36 12.02
CA GLN A 58 -43.32 -4.45 11.16
C GLN A 58 -42.45 -5.71 11.26
N VAL A 59 -41.13 -5.56 11.36
CA VAL A 59 -40.19 -6.68 11.56
C VAL A 59 -40.36 -7.32 12.95
N GLU A 60 -40.63 -6.52 14.00
CA GLU A 60 -40.93 -7.06 15.32
C GLU A 60 -42.25 -7.84 15.34
N GLU A 61 -43.32 -7.33 14.71
CA GLU A 61 -44.60 -8.06 14.62
C GLU A 61 -44.46 -9.38 13.83
N LEU A 62 -43.71 -9.37 12.72
CA LEU A 62 -43.41 -10.59 11.96
C LEU A 62 -42.55 -11.57 12.77
N SER A 63 -41.59 -11.09 13.56
CA SER A 63 -40.79 -11.92 14.47
C SER A 63 -41.65 -12.56 15.57
N PHE A 64 -42.61 -11.82 16.12
CA PHE A 64 -43.56 -12.35 17.10
C PHE A 64 -44.47 -13.43 16.49
N ARG A 65 -45.05 -13.16 15.31
CA ARG A 65 -45.88 -14.13 14.57
C ARG A 65 -45.11 -15.41 14.22
N LEU A 66 -43.83 -15.31 13.84
CA LEU A 66 -42.98 -16.48 13.55
C LEU A 66 -42.79 -17.37 14.79
N LYS A 67 -42.43 -16.77 15.93
CA LYS A 67 -42.24 -17.50 17.21
C LYS A 67 -43.52 -18.23 17.65
N VAL A 68 -44.69 -17.63 17.42
CA VAL A 68 -45.99 -18.29 17.68
C VAL A 68 -46.18 -19.52 16.78
N VAL A 69 -45.84 -19.44 15.48
CA VAL A 69 -45.92 -20.61 14.57
C VAL A 69 -44.92 -21.71 14.98
N GLU A 70 -43.68 -21.37 15.32
CA GLU A 70 -42.66 -22.31 15.77
C GLU A 70 -43.10 -23.04 17.06
N SER A 71 -43.68 -22.32 18.03
CA SER A 71 -44.21 -22.91 19.27
C SER A 71 -45.37 -23.91 19.07
N GLN A 72 -46.02 -23.91 17.90
CA GLN A 72 -47.08 -24.87 17.56
C GLN A 72 -46.55 -26.12 16.84
N GLN A 73 -45.23 -26.24 16.59
CA GLN A 73 -44.61 -27.38 15.91
C GLN A 73 -43.67 -28.20 16.82
N ALA A 74 -44.17 -28.64 17.98
CA ALA A 74 -43.48 -29.60 18.83
C ALA A 74 -43.73 -31.07 18.35
N PRO A 75 -42.69 -31.90 18.14
CA PRO A 75 -42.86 -33.28 17.67
C PRO A 75 -43.21 -34.25 18.82
N LEU A 76 -44.23 -35.09 18.60
CA LEU A 76 -44.62 -36.16 19.52
C LEU A 76 -43.60 -37.32 19.51
N GLN A 77 -43.17 -37.75 20.70
CA GLN A 77 -42.36 -38.97 20.87
C GLN A 77 -43.23 -40.23 21.05
N SER A 78 -42.62 -41.39 20.81
CA SER A 78 -43.31 -42.66 20.53
C SER A 78 -43.48 -43.59 21.75
N THR A 79 -44.62 -44.29 21.79
CA THR A 79 -44.79 -45.59 22.48
C THR A 79 -45.55 -46.59 21.58
N PRO A 80 -45.47 -47.92 21.80
CA PRO A 80 -45.65 -48.88 20.70
C PRO A 80 -46.88 -49.83 20.76
N SER A 81 -47.24 -50.32 19.56
CA SER A 81 -47.82 -51.65 19.26
C SER A 81 -49.35 -51.89 19.32
N SER A 82 -49.75 -52.89 18.51
CA SER A 82 -50.87 -53.83 18.73
C SER A 82 -52.30 -53.46 18.30
N THR A 83 -52.64 -53.90 17.08
CA THR A 83 -53.87 -54.60 16.66
C THR A 83 -55.28 -54.03 16.94
N ALA A 84 -55.95 -53.76 15.81
CA ALA A 84 -57.36 -53.39 15.59
C ALA A 84 -58.47 -54.17 16.34
N THR A 85 -59.65 -53.55 16.44
CA THR A 85 -60.98 -54.18 16.36
C THR A 85 -61.99 -53.18 15.73
N LEU A 86 -63.02 -53.68 15.04
CA LEU A 86 -64.06 -52.92 14.31
C LEU A 86 -65.32 -52.68 15.16
N LEU A 87 -66.12 -51.63 14.88
CA LEU A 87 -67.61 -51.67 14.74
C LEU A 87 -68.27 -50.27 14.55
N GLY A 88 -69.45 -50.25 13.90
CA GLY A 88 -70.45 -49.16 13.91
C GLY A 88 -70.19 -47.93 13.02
N THR A 89 -70.81 -47.60 11.87
CA THR A 89 -72.19 -47.64 11.28
C THR A 89 -73.01 -46.34 11.37
N SER A 90 -73.31 -45.72 10.21
CA SER A 90 -74.44 -44.80 9.88
C SER A 90 -74.59 -43.46 10.63
N GLY A 91 -75.18 -42.39 10.06
CA GLY A 91 -75.73 -42.19 8.69
C GLY A 91 -76.52 -40.85 8.55
N ALA A 92 -77.11 -40.61 7.36
CA ALA A 92 -77.88 -39.41 6.90
C ALA A 92 -77.06 -38.10 6.68
N SER A 93 -77.19 -37.27 5.61
CA SER A 93 -78.21 -37.01 4.55
C SER A 93 -79.41 -36.14 4.99
N LEU A 94 -80.16 -35.33 4.21
CA LEU A 94 -80.21 -34.73 2.82
C LEU A 94 -81.36 -33.62 2.89
N PRO A 95 -81.92 -32.90 1.85
CA PRO A 95 -81.73 -32.81 0.37
C PRO A 95 -81.50 -31.30 -0.11
N PRO A 96 -81.74 -30.81 -1.37
CA PRO A 96 -81.06 -29.59 -1.93
C PRO A 96 -81.92 -28.62 -2.83
N LEU A 97 -81.25 -27.84 -3.73
CA LEU A 97 -81.69 -27.25 -5.03
C LEU A 97 -82.45 -25.91 -5.13
N THR A 98 -81.90 -24.96 -5.93
CA THR A 98 -82.41 -24.51 -7.27
C THR A 98 -81.40 -23.53 -7.94
N ALA A 99 -81.58 -23.14 -9.22
CA ALA A 99 -80.51 -22.46 -9.99
C ALA A 99 -80.98 -21.59 -11.20
N GLY A 100 -80.08 -20.71 -11.69
CA GLY A 100 -80.10 -20.02 -13.00
C GLY A 100 -80.22 -18.48 -12.95
N PRO A 101 -80.03 -17.74 -14.06
CA PRO A 101 -79.47 -18.11 -15.38
C PRO A 101 -78.34 -17.15 -15.88
N THR A 102 -77.91 -17.29 -17.15
CA THR A 102 -76.93 -16.41 -17.84
C THR A 102 -77.49 -15.80 -19.14
N PRO A 103 -76.79 -14.80 -19.72
CA PRO A 103 -76.06 -14.96 -20.99
C PRO A 103 -74.60 -14.42 -20.88
N SER A 104 -73.73 -14.23 -21.89
CA SER A 104 -73.81 -14.21 -23.37
C SER A 104 -72.47 -14.66 -24.03
N ALA A 105 -72.40 -14.67 -25.38
CA ALA A 105 -71.18 -14.70 -26.22
C ALA A 105 -71.46 -13.86 -27.53
N PRO A 106 -70.58 -13.68 -28.56
CA PRO A 106 -69.85 -14.77 -29.26
C PRO A 106 -68.44 -14.47 -29.89
N GLU A 107 -67.69 -15.56 -30.16
CA GLU A 107 -66.90 -15.87 -31.39
C GLU A 107 -65.62 -15.07 -31.83
N SER A 108 -64.62 -15.68 -32.50
CA SER A 108 -64.26 -17.12 -32.68
C SER A 108 -62.80 -17.39 -33.16
N ARG A 109 -62.32 -18.65 -32.96
CA ARG A 109 -61.38 -19.44 -33.82
C ARG A 109 -59.98 -18.87 -34.16
N ARG A 110 -58.85 -19.61 -34.17
CA ARG A 110 -58.46 -21.05 -33.97
C ARG A 110 -57.12 -21.07 -33.17
N GLY A 111 -56.58 -22.15 -32.60
CA GLY A 111 -57.06 -23.53 -32.43
C GLY A 111 -55.94 -24.56 -32.16
N SER A 112 -55.68 -24.88 -30.87
CA SER A 112 -55.27 -26.18 -30.26
C SER A 112 -54.34 -27.15 -31.03
N ARG A 113 -53.25 -27.71 -30.44
CA ARG A 113 -53.17 -28.53 -29.21
C ARG A 113 -51.78 -28.42 -28.54
N ARG A 114 -51.65 -28.30 -27.21
CA ARG A 114 -51.49 -29.37 -26.17
C ARG A 114 -50.30 -30.33 -26.44
N GLN A 115 -49.46 -30.70 -25.46
CA GLN A 115 -49.49 -30.63 -23.98
C GLN A 115 -48.01 -30.57 -23.44
N LEU A 116 -47.58 -30.70 -22.17
CA LEU A 116 -48.16 -31.21 -20.92
C LEU A 116 -47.43 -30.62 -19.66
N ARG A 117 -48.19 -30.09 -18.68
CA ARG A 117 -47.88 -29.77 -17.24
C ARG A 117 -46.40 -29.63 -16.75
N ARG A 118 -46.14 -28.50 -16.07
CA ARG A 118 -46.12 -28.41 -14.59
C ARG A 118 -46.68 -27.04 -14.13
N ARG A 119 -46.85 -26.80 -12.82
CA ARG A 119 -47.67 -25.70 -12.24
C ARG A 119 -46.88 -24.83 -11.26
N HIS A 120 -47.33 -23.56 -11.14
CA HIS A 120 -47.36 -22.59 -10.01
C HIS A 120 -46.56 -22.90 -8.72
N THR A 121 -46.01 -21.92 -8.00
CA THR A 121 -46.56 -20.58 -7.64
C THR A 121 -45.58 -19.41 -7.82
N ALA A 122 -45.92 -18.21 -7.33
CA ALA A 122 -45.24 -16.93 -7.62
C ALA A 122 -45.25 -15.94 -6.43
N ALA A 123 -44.52 -14.83 -6.62
CA ALA A 123 -44.40 -13.63 -5.79
C ALA A 123 -43.54 -13.71 -4.50
N GLY A 124 -42.63 -12.74 -4.35
CA GLY A 124 -41.72 -12.52 -3.22
C GLY A 124 -40.80 -11.33 -3.55
N THR A 125 -40.74 -10.34 -2.66
CA THR A 125 -40.29 -8.96 -2.93
C THR A 125 -38.76 -8.79 -3.02
N LEU A 126 -38.33 -7.65 -3.56
CA LEU A 126 -36.94 -7.20 -3.65
C LEU A 126 -36.46 -6.54 -2.34
N GLU A 127 -35.20 -6.76 -1.95
CA GLU A 127 -34.44 -5.84 -1.08
C GLU A 127 -32.98 -5.69 -1.57
N ARG A 128 -32.40 -4.50 -1.34
CA ARG A 128 -30.98 -4.21 -1.60
C ARG A 128 -30.13 -4.56 -0.37
N ARG A 129 -28.98 -5.21 -0.58
CA ARG A 129 -27.80 -5.09 0.31
C ARG A 129 -26.53 -4.88 -0.53
N GLY A 130 -25.59 -4.12 0.02
CA GLY A 130 -24.42 -3.62 -0.70
C GLY A 130 -23.39 -4.69 -1.08
N SER A 131 -22.70 -4.46 -2.19
CA SER A 131 -21.64 -5.36 -2.69
C SER A 131 -20.34 -5.16 -1.90
N PHE A 132 -20.07 -6.06 -0.95
CA PHE A 132 -18.71 -6.30 -0.47
C PHE A 132 -18.11 -7.44 -1.31
N CYS A 133 -17.27 -7.11 -2.29
CA CYS A 133 -16.61 -8.11 -3.13
C CYS A 133 -15.37 -8.68 -2.41
N SER A 134 -15.57 -9.64 -1.51
CA SER A 134 -14.50 -10.54 -1.07
C SER A 134 -14.42 -11.73 -2.02
N THR A 135 -13.27 -11.95 -2.66
CA THR A 135 -13.02 -13.13 -3.49
C THR A 135 -12.32 -14.22 -2.67
N ASP A 136 -13.00 -14.73 -1.64
CA ASP A 136 -12.54 -15.88 -0.86
C ASP A 136 -12.70 -17.17 -1.66
N ALA A 137 -11.58 -17.74 -2.11
CA ALA A 137 -11.55 -18.97 -2.90
C ALA A 137 -11.72 -20.22 -2.02
N HIS A 138 -12.96 -20.55 -1.67
CA HIS A 138 -13.28 -21.78 -0.94
C HIS A 138 -13.29 -23.02 -1.85
N GLU A 139 -12.19 -23.79 -1.86
CA GLU A 139 -12.21 -25.16 -2.34
C GLU A 139 -13.08 -26.04 -1.42
N SER A 140 -14.04 -26.77 -2.00
CA SER A 140 -14.93 -27.67 -1.26
C SER A 140 -14.43 -29.12 -1.32
N ALA A 141 -14.03 -29.66 -0.17
CA ALA A 141 -13.56 -31.05 -0.09
C ALA A 141 -14.70 -32.06 -0.33
N LEU A 142 -14.65 -32.79 -1.45
CA LEU A 142 -15.57 -33.88 -1.75
C LEU A 142 -14.83 -35.23 -1.91
N SER A 143 -14.89 -36.03 -0.84
CA SER A 143 -14.43 -37.42 -0.87
C SER A 143 -15.40 -38.31 -1.64
N ARG A 144 -14.93 -39.00 -2.69
CA ARG A 144 -15.48 -40.32 -3.10
C ARG A 144 -14.57 -41.12 -4.04
N ARG A 145 -14.14 -42.28 -3.51
CA ARG A 145 -13.85 -43.56 -4.19
C ARG A 145 -12.95 -43.56 -5.44
N SER A 146 -11.81 -44.22 -5.26
CA SER A 146 -10.97 -44.80 -6.30
C SER A 146 -11.75 -45.62 -7.35
N SER A 147 -11.44 -45.38 -8.62
CA SER A 147 -11.45 -46.43 -9.65
C SER A 147 -10.16 -46.33 -10.45
N THR A 148 -9.40 -47.43 -10.52
CA THR A 148 -8.07 -47.44 -11.14
C THR A 148 -8.19 -47.55 -12.65
N ARG A 149 -7.79 -46.49 -13.37
CA ARG A 149 -7.49 -46.57 -14.80
C ARG A 149 -6.13 -45.95 -15.05
N SER A 150 -5.14 -46.79 -15.34
CA SER A 150 -3.77 -46.38 -15.59
C SER A 150 -3.68 -45.57 -16.89
N VAL A 151 -3.41 -44.28 -16.75
CA VAL A 151 -2.93 -43.43 -17.85
C VAL A 151 -1.43 -43.23 -17.61
N SER A 152 -0.61 -43.55 -18.61
CA SER A 152 0.84 -43.33 -18.57
C SER A 152 1.15 -41.85 -18.42
N HIS A 153 2.18 -41.53 -17.63
CA HIS A 153 2.72 -40.17 -17.60
C HIS A 153 3.35 -39.84 -18.94
N ASP A 154 3.06 -38.65 -19.45
CA ASP A 154 3.70 -38.07 -20.65
C ASP A 154 4.30 -36.73 -20.23
N GLU A 155 5.63 -36.68 -20.05
CA GLU A 155 6.36 -35.53 -19.51
C GLU A 155 6.66 -34.48 -20.60
N SER A 156 5.64 -34.06 -21.37
CA SER A 156 5.81 -33.28 -22.61
C SER A 156 4.97 -32.00 -22.74
N LEU A 157 4.69 -31.30 -21.63
CA LEU A 157 4.06 -29.96 -21.64
C LEU A 157 4.96 -28.82 -22.19
N VAL A 158 6.13 -29.15 -22.73
CA VAL A 158 6.90 -28.29 -23.65
C VAL A 158 7.22 -29.12 -24.88
N ARG A 159 6.53 -28.84 -25.98
CA ARG A 159 6.97 -29.32 -27.30
C ARG A 159 8.22 -28.55 -27.73
N PRO A 160 9.12 -29.17 -28.53
CA PRO A 160 10.15 -28.42 -29.23
C PRO A 160 9.52 -27.43 -30.23
N LEU A 161 10.36 -26.69 -30.96
CA LEU A 161 9.96 -25.82 -32.06
C LEU A 161 9.32 -26.66 -33.19
N ASP A 162 8.02 -26.93 -33.08
CA ASP A 162 7.22 -27.56 -34.12
C ASP A 162 7.21 -26.65 -35.36
N GLN A 163 7.58 -27.19 -36.53
CA GLN A 163 7.40 -26.47 -37.79
C GLN A 163 5.93 -26.49 -38.18
N ASN A 164 5.39 -25.34 -38.58
CA ASN A 164 4.06 -25.25 -39.16
C ASN A 164 4.01 -26.11 -40.42
N SER A 165 3.19 -27.17 -40.41
CA SER A 165 3.08 -28.12 -41.52
C SER A 165 2.55 -27.52 -42.84
N ILE A 166 2.05 -26.27 -42.79
CA ILE A 166 1.54 -25.52 -43.95
C ILE A 166 2.59 -24.53 -44.49
N THR A 167 3.45 -23.95 -43.65
CA THR A 167 4.38 -22.86 -44.06
C THR A 167 5.87 -23.13 -43.81
N GLY A 168 6.22 -24.20 -43.10
CA GLY A 168 7.61 -24.52 -42.70
C GLY A 168 8.20 -23.60 -41.62
N GLN A 169 7.50 -22.53 -41.23
CA GLN A 169 7.95 -21.58 -40.20
C GLN A 169 7.93 -22.22 -38.80
N PRO A 170 8.86 -21.83 -37.91
CA PRO A 170 8.87 -22.31 -36.52
C PRO A 170 7.66 -21.75 -35.75
N VAL A 171 7.07 -22.57 -34.88
CA VAL A 171 5.93 -22.18 -34.03
C VAL A 171 6.29 -22.31 -32.56
N PHE A 172 5.89 -21.32 -31.78
CA PHE A 172 5.89 -21.36 -30.32
C PHE A 172 4.44 -21.49 -29.83
N THR A 173 4.10 -22.65 -29.24
CA THR A 173 2.77 -22.93 -28.70
C THR A 173 2.71 -22.60 -27.22
N ILE A 174 1.69 -21.84 -26.82
CA ILE A 174 1.45 -21.38 -25.45
C ILE A 174 0.13 -21.97 -24.96
N SER A 175 0.21 -22.84 -23.95
CA SER A 175 -0.98 -23.31 -23.21
C SER A 175 -1.31 -22.33 -22.10
N ALA A 176 -2.34 -21.50 -22.27
CA ALA A 176 -2.78 -20.50 -21.29
C ALA A 176 -4.29 -20.66 -21.01
N TYR A 177 -4.68 -20.71 -19.73
CA TYR A 177 -6.09 -20.85 -19.30
C TYR A 177 -6.87 -22.03 -19.93
N GLY A 178 -6.17 -23.10 -20.34
CA GLY A 178 -6.76 -24.25 -21.02
C GLY A 178 -6.95 -24.08 -22.54
N VAL A 179 -6.37 -23.03 -23.13
CA VAL A 179 -6.32 -22.77 -24.57
C VAL A 179 -4.87 -22.89 -25.05
N ASP A 180 -4.66 -23.64 -26.13
CA ASP A 180 -3.39 -23.66 -26.84
C ASP A 180 -3.39 -22.59 -27.95
N SER A 181 -2.45 -21.65 -27.86
CA SER A 181 -2.30 -20.49 -28.75
C SER A 181 -0.95 -20.56 -29.46
N ALA A 182 -0.92 -20.39 -30.78
CA ALA A 182 0.28 -20.57 -31.60
C ALA A 182 0.85 -19.23 -32.10
N ILE A 183 2.07 -18.88 -31.69
CA ILE A 183 2.82 -17.73 -32.21
C ILE A 183 3.81 -18.22 -33.27
N VAL A 184 3.70 -17.69 -34.48
CA VAL A 184 4.58 -18.04 -35.61
C VAL A 184 5.82 -17.15 -35.61
N GLY A 185 7.00 -17.76 -35.77
CA GLY A 185 8.29 -17.07 -35.89
C GLY A 185 8.78 -16.95 -37.35
N PRO A 186 9.83 -16.16 -37.60
CA PRO A 186 10.34 -15.94 -38.94
C PRO A 186 11.01 -17.20 -39.50
N ALA A 187 10.81 -17.46 -40.80
CA ALA A 187 11.21 -18.69 -41.48
C ALA A 187 12.72 -19.01 -41.43
N ASN A 188 13.55 -17.98 -41.23
CA ASN A 188 15.01 -18.05 -41.20
C ASN A 188 15.59 -18.09 -39.77
N TYR A 189 14.77 -18.20 -38.72
CA TYR A 189 15.25 -18.29 -37.35
C TYR A 189 16.14 -19.52 -37.14
N GLN A 190 17.30 -19.30 -36.53
CA GLN A 190 18.21 -20.33 -36.06
C GLN A 190 18.47 -20.07 -34.57
N HIS A 191 18.29 -21.10 -33.73
CA HIS A 191 18.51 -20.96 -32.29
C HIS A 191 20.00 -20.74 -32.00
N ASN A 192 20.29 -19.74 -31.17
CA ASN A 192 21.64 -19.39 -30.78
C ASN A 192 21.88 -19.72 -29.28
N GLU A 193 23.02 -20.32 -28.95
CA GLU A 193 23.44 -20.55 -27.56
C GLU A 193 23.62 -19.22 -26.79
N ASP A 194 23.87 -18.12 -27.51
CA ASP A 194 23.87 -16.76 -26.97
C ASP A 194 22.49 -16.28 -26.47
N ASP A 195 21.39 -16.98 -26.80
CA ASP A 195 20.02 -16.69 -26.32
C ASP A 195 19.79 -17.25 -24.89
N LEU A 196 20.66 -18.14 -24.41
CA LEU A 196 20.58 -18.72 -23.07
C LEU A 196 21.27 -17.86 -21.99
N ARG A 197 22.12 -16.92 -22.40
CA ARG A 197 22.98 -16.15 -21.48
C ARG A 197 22.23 -15.05 -20.75
N MET A 198 22.60 -14.88 -19.48
CA MET A 198 22.18 -13.75 -18.65
C MET A 198 22.70 -12.42 -19.23
N PRO A 199 21.98 -11.28 -19.04
CA PRO A 199 22.52 -9.94 -19.27
C PRO A 199 23.91 -9.72 -18.69
N THR A 200 24.68 -8.85 -19.33
CA THR A 200 25.99 -8.40 -18.81
C THR A 200 25.85 -7.25 -17.81
N GLU A 201 24.77 -6.50 -17.96
CA GLU A 201 24.37 -5.33 -17.21
C GLU A 201 23.79 -5.74 -15.85
N LYS A 202 24.10 -4.95 -14.81
CA LYS A 202 23.49 -5.10 -13.49
C LYS A 202 22.25 -4.24 -13.39
N VAL A 203 21.32 -4.66 -12.54
CA VAL A 203 20.11 -3.90 -12.22
C VAL A 203 20.00 -3.76 -10.70
N GLU A 204 20.10 -2.53 -10.23
CA GLU A 204 20.27 -2.16 -8.80
C GLU A 204 19.13 -1.22 -8.38
N LEU A 205 18.61 -1.37 -7.15
CA LEU A 205 17.50 -0.55 -6.67
C LEU A 205 17.99 0.86 -6.31
N GLU A 206 17.37 1.88 -6.90
CA GLU A 206 17.77 3.28 -6.76
C GLU A 206 16.79 4.06 -5.86
N ARG A 207 15.49 3.98 -6.14
CA ARG A 207 14.43 4.68 -5.40
C ARG A 207 13.25 3.74 -5.12
N VAL A 208 12.62 3.88 -3.94
CA VAL A 208 11.29 3.34 -3.67
C VAL A 208 10.34 4.48 -3.29
N TYR A 209 9.18 4.48 -3.93
CA TYR A 209 8.08 5.40 -3.69
C TYR A 209 6.96 4.68 -2.94
N GLY A 210 6.35 5.34 -1.96
CA GLY A 210 5.33 4.79 -1.06
C GLY A 210 5.84 4.27 0.29
N TYR A 211 4.88 4.02 1.19
CA TYR A 211 5.05 3.58 2.58
C TYR A 211 3.89 2.64 2.97
N GLN A 212 4.14 1.55 3.73
CA GLN A 212 3.13 0.49 3.98
C GLN A 212 2.00 0.85 5.00
N GLY A 213 1.48 2.09 4.97
CA GLY A 213 0.55 2.62 5.97
C GLY A 213 -0.80 1.90 6.02
N ARG A 214 -1.39 1.53 4.89
CA ARG A 214 -2.70 0.84 4.86
C ARG A 214 -2.71 -0.47 5.65
N ARG A 215 -1.62 -1.24 5.62
CA ARG A 215 -1.51 -2.59 6.22
C ARG A 215 -0.72 -2.66 7.52
N CYS A 216 0.41 -1.96 7.64
CA CYS A 216 1.25 -2.00 8.85
C CYS A 216 0.76 -1.00 9.92
N ARG A 217 1.38 -1.02 11.11
CA ARG A 217 1.23 -0.05 12.22
C ARG A 217 2.58 0.13 12.89
N ASN A 218 2.78 1.26 13.59
CA ASN A 218 3.97 1.53 14.40
C ASN A 218 5.30 1.24 13.66
N ASN A 219 5.36 1.55 12.37
CA ASN A 219 6.41 1.10 11.43
C ASN A 219 7.15 2.27 10.75
N LEU A 220 7.21 3.41 11.43
CA LEU A 220 7.93 4.62 11.02
C LEU A 220 8.66 5.14 12.27
N HIS A 221 9.99 5.20 12.24
CA HIS A 221 10.83 5.55 13.41
C HIS A 221 12.09 6.28 12.98
N TYR A 222 12.65 7.15 13.83
CA TYR A 222 14.01 7.65 13.63
C TYR A 222 15.05 6.66 14.15
N ILE A 223 16.24 6.65 13.53
CA ILE A 223 17.44 5.96 13.98
C ILE A 223 18.63 6.93 14.04
N GLN A 224 19.60 6.65 14.90
CA GLN A 224 20.89 7.32 14.92
C GLN A 224 21.84 6.64 13.92
N GLY A 225 22.57 7.42 13.11
CA GLY A 225 23.53 6.87 12.15
C GLY A 225 24.95 6.77 12.70
N GLY A 226 25.56 5.59 12.66
CA GLY A 226 27.01 5.41 12.75
C GLY A 226 27.70 5.71 11.42
N ASP A 227 29.03 5.91 11.37
CA ASP A 227 30.02 5.83 12.46
C ASP A 227 30.63 7.19 12.86
N ASN A 228 30.20 8.28 12.22
CA ASN A 228 30.74 9.62 12.47
C ASN A 228 29.86 10.40 13.44
N ALA A 229 30.20 10.35 14.74
CA ALA A 229 29.56 11.13 15.81
C ALA A 229 29.67 12.68 15.68
N SER A 230 30.19 13.18 14.55
CA SER A 230 30.22 14.59 14.16
C SER A 230 29.09 14.99 13.19
N SER A 231 28.34 14.04 12.64
CA SER A 231 27.25 14.29 11.69
C SER A 231 25.88 14.15 12.37
N SER A 232 25.19 15.27 12.59
CA SER A 232 23.84 15.31 13.17
C SER A 232 22.75 14.91 12.16
N THR A 233 22.98 13.82 11.42
CA THR A 233 22.11 13.38 10.32
C THR A 233 21.02 12.46 10.85
N LEU A 234 19.77 12.91 10.80
CA LEU A 234 18.61 12.11 11.19
C LEU A 234 18.22 11.16 10.05
N HIS A 235 18.22 9.87 10.35
CA HIS A 235 17.73 8.84 9.44
C HIS A 235 16.36 8.33 9.88
N LEU A 236 15.46 8.16 8.92
CA LEU A 236 14.09 7.68 9.10
C LEU A 236 13.97 6.26 8.56
N THR A 237 13.59 5.30 9.41
CA THR A 237 13.38 3.90 9.00
C THR A 237 11.90 3.55 8.90
N TYR A 238 11.54 2.84 7.84
CA TYR A 238 10.19 2.30 7.61
C TYR A 238 10.22 1.04 6.75
N ASN A 239 9.06 0.40 6.54
CA ASN A 239 8.94 -0.74 5.62
C ASN A 239 7.94 -0.49 4.48
N VAL A 240 8.17 -1.17 3.36
CA VAL A 240 7.34 -1.19 2.16
C VAL A 240 7.57 -2.51 1.42
N ALA A 241 6.52 -3.20 0.99
CA ALA A 241 6.62 -4.56 0.43
C ALA A 241 7.50 -5.51 1.30
N SER A 242 8.55 -6.14 0.75
CA SER A 242 9.54 -6.95 1.49
C SER A 242 10.77 -6.16 1.98
N LEU A 243 10.78 -4.83 1.85
CA LEU A 243 11.94 -3.97 2.12
C LEU A 243 11.85 -3.25 3.47
N GLY A 244 12.98 -3.24 4.19
CA GLY A 244 13.28 -2.14 5.12
C GLY A 244 13.94 -0.99 4.36
N VAL A 245 13.52 0.24 4.61
CA VAL A 245 14.04 1.46 3.96
C VAL A 245 14.58 2.38 5.04
N VAL A 246 15.84 2.81 4.88
CA VAL A 246 16.47 3.86 5.69
C VAL A 246 16.64 5.10 4.81
N LEU A 247 15.87 6.14 5.09
CA LEU A 247 15.88 7.43 4.40
C LEU A 247 16.69 8.45 5.20
N ASP A 248 17.70 9.06 4.56
CA ASP A 248 18.25 10.34 5.01
C ASP A 248 17.24 11.45 4.66
N ALA A 249 16.66 12.08 5.68
CA ALA A 249 15.65 13.11 5.50
C ALA A 249 16.22 14.44 4.97
N ALA A 250 17.52 14.68 5.13
CA ALA A 250 18.19 15.92 4.71
C ALA A 250 18.73 15.83 3.28
N THR A 251 19.28 14.67 2.87
CA THR A 251 19.76 14.46 1.48
C THR A 251 18.78 13.73 0.58
N GLY A 252 17.65 13.25 1.13
CA GLY A 252 16.63 12.48 0.42
C GLY A 252 17.06 11.06 0.04
N LYS A 253 18.29 10.63 0.34
CA LYS A 253 18.85 9.33 -0.09
C LYS A 253 18.24 8.17 0.69
N GLN A 254 17.84 7.12 -0.03
CA GLN A 254 17.39 5.85 0.57
C GLN A 254 18.50 4.80 0.55
N ARG A 255 18.47 3.91 1.53
CA ARG A 255 19.28 2.69 1.62
C ARG A 255 18.36 1.52 2.04
N TYR A 256 18.66 0.29 1.62
CA TYR A 256 17.68 -0.80 1.64
C TYR A 256 18.15 -2.06 2.38
N TYR A 257 17.34 -2.51 3.34
CA TYR A 257 17.47 -3.84 3.91
C TYR A 257 16.66 -4.86 3.10
N ILE A 258 17.38 -5.73 2.38
CA ILE A 258 16.82 -6.71 1.43
C ILE A 258 16.76 -8.15 1.97
N GLY A 259 16.78 -8.32 3.30
CA GLY A 259 16.89 -9.64 3.92
C GLY A 259 15.60 -10.49 3.90
N HIS A 260 14.43 -9.86 3.80
CA HIS A 260 13.14 -10.56 3.82
C HIS A 260 12.75 -11.11 2.45
N ASN A 261 11.93 -12.17 2.44
CA ASN A 261 11.45 -12.83 1.22
C ASN A 261 9.91 -12.89 1.12
N GLN A 262 9.22 -12.15 1.99
CA GLN A 262 7.78 -11.89 1.99
C GLN A 262 7.51 -10.47 2.52
N GLU A 263 6.27 -10.01 2.41
CA GLU A 263 5.79 -8.73 2.97
C GLU A 263 6.16 -8.58 4.45
N ILE A 264 6.84 -7.49 4.78
CA ILE A 264 7.10 -7.09 6.18
C ILE A 264 5.79 -6.55 6.75
N ARG A 265 5.39 -7.07 7.91
CA ARG A 265 4.12 -6.75 8.59
C ARG A 265 4.31 -5.87 9.83
N CYS A 266 5.50 -5.86 10.41
CA CYS A 266 5.84 -5.05 11.57
C CYS A 266 7.34 -4.67 11.57
N LEU A 267 7.64 -3.50 12.15
CA LEU A 267 8.99 -2.95 12.31
C LEU A 267 9.06 -2.27 13.69
N THR A 268 10.18 -2.39 14.38
CA THR A 268 10.48 -1.64 15.62
C THR A 268 11.98 -1.36 15.74
N VAL A 269 12.36 -0.31 16.45
CA VAL A 269 13.75 0.12 16.64
C VAL A 269 14.14 -0.12 18.11
N HIS A 270 15.35 -0.60 18.34
CA HIS A 270 15.89 -0.80 19.68
C HIS A 270 16.23 0.57 20.32
N PRO A 271 15.87 0.83 21.59
CA PRO A 271 15.85 2.19 22.15
C PRO A 271 17.23 2.81 22.49
N GLN A 272 18.34 2.15 22.17
CA GLN A 272 19.70 2.59 22.54
C GLN A 272 20.73 2.23 21.45
N GLU A 273 20.91 0.94 21.16
CA GLU A 273 21.75 0.44 20.05
C GLU A 273 21.07 0.59 18.68
N ASP A 274 21.88 0.76 17.62
CA ASP A 274 21.46 0.72 16.22
C ASP A 274 21.06 -0.71 15.79
N VAL A 275 19.88 -1.14 16.22
CA VAL A 275 19.27 -2.41 15.81
C VAL A 275 17.80 -2.17 15.48
N VAL A 276 17.41 -2.52 14.26
CA VAL A 276 16.02 -2.56 13.78
C VAL A 276 15.56 -4.01 13.75
N ALA A 277 14.34 -4.27 14.24
CA ALA A 277 13.69 -5.58 14.17
C ALA A 277 12.50 -5.53 13.23
N THR A 278 12.45 -6.44 12.26
CA THR A 278 11.37 -6.56 11.27
C THR A 278 10.81 -7.99 11.20
N GLY A 279 9.50 -8.11 11.11
CA GLY A 279 8.79 -9.38 11.04
C GLY A 279 7.96 -9.52 9.77
N GLN A 280 8.03 -10.67 9.10
CA GLN A 280 7.29 -10.94 7.85
C GLN A 280 6.10 -11.90 8.01
N LYS A 281 5.24 -11.93 7.00
CA LYS A 281 4.27 -13.03 6.78
C LYS A 281 4.95 -14.31 6.30
N SER A 282 4.24 -15.43 6.41
CA SER A 282 4.54 -16.68 5.71
C SER A 282 4.17 -16.56 4.22
N GLY A 283 4.82 -17.38 3.40
CA GLY A 283 4.46 -17.62 2.00
C GLY A 283 4.36 -19.12 1.72
N LEU A 284 3.99 -19.48 0.49
CA LEU A 284 3.64 -20.84 0.05
C LEU A 284 4.73 -21.93 0.24
N THR A 285 5.94 -21.58 0.69
CA THR A 285 7.05 -22.53 0.91
C THR A 285 7.64 -22.41 2.32
N ARG A 286 8.26 -23.48 2.81
CA ARG A 286 9.04 -23.47 4.08
C ARG A 286 10.21 -22.48 4.06
N ALA A 287 10.77 -22.17 2.88
CA ALA A 287 11.81 -21.15 2.75
C ALA A 287 11.26 -19.71 2.95
N SER A 288 9.96 -19.52 2.72
CA SER A 288 9.22 -18.27 2.95
C SER A 288 8.45 -18.27 4.29
N ALA A 289 8.85 -19.07 5.28
CA ALA A 289 8.21 -19.10 6.59
C ALA A 289 8.21 -17.73 7.30
N ALA A 290 7.21 -17.46 8.15
CA ALA A 290 7.20 -16.28 8.99
C ALA A 290 8.40 -16.30 9.95
N HIS A 291 9.18 -15.23 9.96
CA HIS A 291 10.39 -15.09 10.79
C HIS A 291 10.64 -13.60 11.14
N ILE A 292 11.43 -13.37 12.18
CA ILE A 292 11.90 -12.03 12.58
C ILE A 292 13.36 -11.89 12.14
N ARG A 293 13.74 -10.70 11.67
CA ARG A 293 15.13 -10.32 11.39
C ARG A 293 15.54 -9.13 12.23
N LEU A 294 16.75 -9.17 12.75
CA LEU A 294 17.42 -8.07 13.44
C LEU A 294 18.57 -7.59 12.55
N TRP A 295 18.69 -6.29 12.34
CA TRP A 295 19.69 -5.70 11.43
C TRP A 295 20.12 -4.31 11.90
N SER A 296 21.36 -3.92 11.60
CA SER A 296 21.84 -2.55 11.89
C SER A 296 21.32 -1.58 10.84
N GLY A 297 20.80 -0.42 11.26
CA GLY A 297 20.38 0.65 10.34
C GLY A 297 21.56 1.40 9.71
N SER A 298 22.74 1.33 10.31
CA SER A 298 24.00 1.87 9.77
C SER A 298 24.59 0.94 8.70
N SER A 299 24.82 -0.34 8.98
CA SER A 299 25.46 -1.28 8.02
C SER A 299 24.48 -2.01 7.09
N LEU A 300 23.21 -2.13 7.48
CA LEU A 300 22.17 -2.95 6.82
C LEU A 300 22.47 -4.47 6.82
N GLU A 301 23.41 -4.92 7.64
CA GLU A 301 23.71 -6.34 7.81
C GLU A 301 22.74 -7.03 8.78
N THR A 302 22.50 -8.33 8.57
CA THR A 302 21.64 -9.14 9.45
C THR A 302 22.39 -9.54 10.72
N VAL A 303 22.05 -8.94 11.86
CA VAL A 303 22.57 -9.28 13.20
C VAL A 303 22.03 -10.63 13.68
N ARG A 304 20.74 -10.94 13.42
CA ARG A 304 20.13 -12.25 13.74
C ARG A 304 18.85 -12.53 12.95
N VAL A 305 18.47 -13.80 12.91
CA VAL A 305 17.13 -14.27 12.49
C VAL A 305 16.53 -15.08 13.64
N LEU A 306 15.25 -14.83 13.98
CA LEU A 306 14.51 -15.54 15.03
C LEU A 306 13.30 -16.28 14.44
N GLY A 307 12.96 -17.44 15.01
CA GLY A 307 11.74 -18.18 14.69
C GLY A 307 11.70 -18.84 13.32
N GLY A 308 12.85 -19.27 12.78
CA GLY A 308 12.90 -20.08 11.55
C GLY A 308 12.14 -21.42 11.67
N ASP A 309 11.98 -22.12 10.55
CA ASP A 309 11.32 -23.44 10.47
C ASP A 309 9.89 -23.48 11.05
N ASN A 310 9.04 -22.55 10.59
CA ASN A 310 7.60 -22.46 10.89
C ASN A 310 7.24 -22.27 12.39
N GLN A 311 8.19 -21.86 13.24
CA GLN A 311 7.92 -21.65 14.67
C GLN A 311 6.92 -20.50 14.96
N LEU A 312 6.77 -19.54 14.04
CA LEU A 312 5.99 -18.31 14.25
C LEU A 312 4.60 -18.30 13.57
N GLY A 313 4.12 -19.43 13.05
CA GLY A 313 2.83 -19.48 12.34
C GLY A 313 2.83 -18.70 11.02
N ASP A 314 1.77 -17.91 10.80
CA ASP A 314 1.45 -17.28 9.51
C ASP A 314 1.93 -15.84 9.39
N ALA A 315 1.98 -15.07 10.48
CA ALA A 315 2.54 -13.72 10.42
C ALA A 315 3.04 -13.24 11.78
N VAL A 316 4.18 -12.54 11.78
CA VAL A 316 4.57 -11.68 12.89
C VAL A 316 3.80 -10.36 12.77
N THR A 317 2.88 -10.08 13.69
CA THR A 317 1.94 -8.95 13.60
C THR A 317 2.38 -7.73 14.39
N CYS A 318 3.08 -7.92 15.52
CA CYS A 318 3.63 -6.85 16.34
C CYS A 318 5.03 -7.21 16.88
N LEU A 319 5.88 -6.20 17.04
CA LEU A 319 7.19 -6.28 17.68
C LEU A 319 7.39 -5.09 18.62
N ALA A 320 8.08 -5.31 19.74
CA ALA A 320 8.50 -4.24 20.65
C ALA A 320 9.76 -4.66 21.42
N PHE A 321 10.79 -3.80 21.45
CA PHE A 321 11.91 -3.95 22.38
C PHE A 321 11.53 -3.47 23.78
N SER A 322 12.18 -4.02 24.80
CA SER A 322 12.05 -3.55 26.18
C SER A 322 13.02 -2.38 26.44
N SER A 323 12.50 -1.26 26.95
CA SER A 323 13.34 -0.15 27.43
C SER A 323 13.90 -0.36 28.84
N PHE A 324 13.51 -1.44 29.52
CA PHE A 324 13.93 -1.78 30.89
C PHE A 324 14.98 -2.90 30.93
N GLU A 325 14.93 -3.83 29.97
CA GLU A 325 15.86 -4.94 29.80
C GLU A 325 16.33 -4.93 28.33
N PRO A 326 17.50 -4.35 27.99
CA PRO A 326 17.85 -4.07 26.59
C PRO A 326 17.88 -5.33 25.72
N ASP A 327 18.29 -6.47 26.28
CA ASP A 327 18.36 -7.77 25.63
C ASP A 327 17.00 -8.40 25.29
N VAL A 328 15.87 -7.81 25.71
CA VAL A 328 14.53 -8.40 25.59
C VAL A 328 13.72 -7.81 24.44
N LEU A 329 13.21 -8.71 23.58
CA LEU A 329 12.26 -8.41 22.51
C LEU A 329 10.97 -9.19 22.76
N ALA A 330 9.81 -8.54 22.60
CA ALA A 330 8.51 -9.21 22.54
C ALA A 330 7.97 -9.22 21.11
N SER A 331 7.29 -10.30 20.75
CA SER A 331 6.64 -10.47 19.46
C SER A 331 5.25 -11.09 19.60
N VAL A 332 4.31 -10.63 18.78
CA VAL A 332 2.98 -11.27 18.63
C VAL A 332 2.88 -11.88 17.24
N HIS A 333 2.29 -13.07 17.20
CA HIS A 333 2.17 -13.92 16.02
C HIS A 333 0.73 -14.35 15.81
N GLU A 334 0.31 -14.39 14.55
CA GLU A 334 -0.92 -15.01 14.09
C GLU A 334 -0.60 -16.45 13.66
N SER A 335 -1.26 -17.45 14.23
CA SER A 335 -1.16 -18.84 13.76
C SER A 335 -2.27 -19.17 12.77
N ASP A 336 -2.12 -20.32 12.12
CA ASP A 336 -3.22 -21.06 11.50
C ASP A 336 -4.45 -21.05 12.45
N GLY A 337 -5.62 -20.74 11.90
CA GLY A 337 -6.85 -20.45 12.64
C GLY A 337 -6.97 -19.04 13.26
N GLY A 338 -6.05 -18.10 12.99
CA GLY A 338 -6.13 -16.68 13.41
C GLY A 338 -5.80 -16.40 14.88
N MET A 339 -5.54 -17.44 15.68
CA MET A 339 -5.23 -17.29 17.11
C MET A 339 -3.92 -16.53 17.33
N GLN A 340 -3.92 -15.63 18.29
CA GLN A 340 -2.77 -14.77 18.58
C GLN A 340 -1.87 -15.40 19.66
N HIS A 341 -0.56 -15.42 19.44
CA HIS A 341 0.45 -15.98 20.37
C HIS A 341 1.51 -14.92 20.68
N LEU A 342 1.97 -14.86 21.93
CA LEU A 342 2.98 -13.92 22.42
C LEU A 342 4.25 -14.69 22.79
N ILE A 343 5.40 -14.26 22.28
CA ILE A 343 6.71 -14.82 22.63
C ILE A 343 7.62 -13.68 23.12
N ILE A 344 8.37 -13.95 24.19
CA ILE A 344 9.42 -13.09 24.73
C ILE A 344 10.76 -13.76 24.43
N TRP A 345 11.70 -13.02 23.83
CA TRP A 345 13.02 -13.50 23.43
C TRP A 345 14.10 -12.76 24.20
N ASN A 346 15.22 -13.43 24.48
CA ASN A 346 16.51 -12.73 24.49
C ASN A 346 16.93 -12.62 23.02
N TRP A 347 17.03 -11.40 22.50
CA TRP A 347 17.27 -11.20 21.07
C TRP A 347 18.74 -11.39 20.67
N ARG A 348 19.70 -11.26 21.62
CA ARG A 348 21.13 -11.48 21.37
C ARG A 348 21.49 -12.97 21.29
N SER A 349 20.95 -13.81 22.18
CA SER A 349 21.09 -15.26 22.10
C SER A 349 20.18 -15.86 21.04
N GLY A 350 19.01 -15.25 20.82
CA GLY A 350 17.92 -15.77 20.01
C GLY A 350 17.07 -16.83 20.71
N THR A 351 17.19 -17.00 22.03
CA THR A 351 16.42 -17.98 22.80
C THR A 351 15.08 -17.42 23.27
N PRO A 352 13.95 -18.14 23.12
CA PRO A 352 12.71 -17.77 23.77
C PRO A 352 12.84 -17.91 25.30
N LEU A 353 12.45 -16.87 26.03
CA LEU A 353 12.45 -16.79 27.50
C LEU A 353 11.09 -17.15 28.09
N ALA A 354 10.01 -16.85 27.36
CA ALA A 354 8.63 -17.18 27.73
C ALA A 354 7.75 -17.26 26.47
N GLU A 355 6.77 -18.15 26.49
CA GLU A 355 5.71 -18.27 25.48
C GLU A 355 4.34 -18.20 26.17
N ALA A 356 3.41 -17.44 25.60
CA ALA A 356 2.00 -17.46 25.94
C ALA A 356 1.20 -17.72 24.65
N LYS A 357 0.63 -18.92 24.54
CA LYS A 357 -0.11 -19.37 23.34
C LYS A 357 -1.59 -19.03 23.45
N ALA A 358 -2.23 -18.77 22.30
CA ALA A 358 -3.66 -18.49 22.19
C ALA A 358 -4.17 -17.38 23.14
N ILE A 359 -3.44 -16.27 23.25
CA ILE A 359 -3.72 -15.21 24.24
C ILE A 359 -5.02 -14.45 23.97
N HIS A 360 -5.43 -14.36 22.69
CA HIS A 360 -6.68 -13.78 22.18
C HIS A 360 -7.05 -14.45 20.84
N PRO A 361 -8.35 -14.56 20.52
CA PRO A 361 -8.85 -15.07 19.22
C PRO A 361 -9.08 -13.97 18.17
N GLU A 362 -8.73 -12.73 18.49
CA GLU A 362 -9.00 -11.52 17.69
C GLU A 362 -7.69 -10.74 17.48
N PRO A 363 -7.48 -10.07 16.34
CA PRO A 363 -6.20 -9.46 16.00
C PRO A 363 -5.69 -8.43 17.03
N ILE A 364 -4.42 -8.60 17.42
CA ILE A 364 -3.65 -7.60 18.15
C ILE A 364 -3.15 -6.54 17.16
N PHE A 365 -3.29 -5.26 17.53
CA PHE A 365 -2.89 -4.11 16.72
C PHE A 365 -1.64 -3.39 17.24
N THR A 366 -1.34 -3.53 18.54
CA THR A 366 -0.19 -2.89 19.17
C THR A 366 0.33 -3.67 20.38
N LEU A 367 1.63 -3.54 20.61
CA LEU A 367 2.45 -4.19 21.62
C LEU A 367 3.44 -3.16 22.16
N ALA A 368 3.49 -2.95 23.47
CA ALA A 368 4.37 -1.94 24.06
C ALA A 368 4.85 -2.28 25.48
N PHE A 369 6.16 -2.19 25.72
CA PHE A 369 6.76 -2.28 27.06
C PHE A 369 6.66 -0.95 27.81
N ASN A 370 6.32 -1.00 29.10
CA ASN A 370 6.36 0.17 29.96
C ASN A 370 7.82 0.54 30.28
N PRO A 371 8.28 1.78 30.04
CA PRO A 371 9.68 2.16 30.24
C PRO A 371 10.10 2.34 31.72
N ARG A 372 9.17 2.19 32.67
CA ARG A 372 9.40 2.39 34.12
C ARG A 372 8.94 1.23 34.99
N MET A 373 8.38 0.16 34.42
CA MET A 373 7.85 -1.00 35.14
C MET A 373 8.02 -2.27 34.30
N PRO A 374 8.23 -3.46 34.89
CA PRO A 374 8.37 -4.72 34.15
C PRO A 374 6.99 -5.24 33.68
N THR A 375 6.32 -4.43 32.85
CA THR A 375 4.96 -4.67 32.37
C THR A 375 4.85 -4.39 30.88
N LEU A 376 4.23 -5.32 30.16
CA LEU A 376 4.00 -5.30 28.71
C LEU A 376 2.50 -5.21 28.44
N VAL A 377 2.09 -4.45 27.43
CA VAL A 377 0.69 -4.30 27.04
C VAL A 377 0.48 -4.85 25.64
N THR A 378 -0.54 -5.70 25.47
CA THR A 378 -1.07 -6.15 24.17
C THR A 378 -2.48 -5.59 23.98
N ALA A 379 -2.76 -4.95 22.85
CA ALA A 379 -4.06 -4.34 22.59
C ALA A 379 -4.51 -4.49 21.13
N GLY A 380 -5.82 -4.59 20.88
CA GLY A 380 -6.39 -4.85 19.56
C GLY A 380 -7.92 -4.92 19.54
N LYS A 381 -8.50 -5.61 18.54
CA LYS A 381 -9.95 -5.81 18.40
C LYS A 381 -10.48 -6.64 19.57
N ASN A 382 -11.44 -6.12 20.31
CA ASN A 382 -11.95 -6.70 21.56
C ASN A 382 -10.86 -7.03 22.61
N ALA A 383 -9.60 -6.61 22.43
CA ALA A 383 -8.46 -7.08 23.20
C ALA A 383 -7.74 -5.93 23.90
N LEU A 384 -7.59 -6.05 25.22
CA LEU A 384 -6.60 -5.32 26.01
C LEU A 384 -6.12 -6.26 27.11
N THR A 385 -4.81 -6.36 27.31
CA THR A 385 -4.24 -7.17 28.39
C THR A 385 -2.92 -6.57 28.85
N PHE A 386 -2.80 -6.43 30.17
CA PHE A 386 -1.58 -6.07 30.86
C PHE A 386 -0.88 -7.35 31.32
N TRP A 387 0.37 -7.51 30.95
CA TRP A 387 1.24 -8.62 31.33
C TRP A 387 2.29 -8.10 32.30
N ASN A 388 2.39 -8.69 33.48
CA ASN A 388 3.46 -8.44 34.43
C ASN A 388 4.53 -9.52 34.24
N ILE A 389 5.77 -9.09 34.04
CA ILE A 389 6.90 -9.91 33.61
C ILE A 389 7.83 -10.10 34.81
N ALA A 390 7.92 -11.33 35.31
CA ALA A 390 8.82 -11.66 36.42
C ALA A 390 10.03 -12.45 35.92
N THR A 391 11.22 -11.83 35.98
CA THR A 391 12.51 -12.50 35.77
C THR A 391 12.90 -13.25 37.05
N ALA A 392 12.87 -14.58 37.01
CA ALA A 392 13.35 -15.39 38.13
C ALA A 392 14.88 -15.39 38.14
N GLN A 393 15.50 -14.49 38.92
CA GLN A 393 16.92 -14.61 39.25
C GLN A 393 17.18 -15.94 39.95
N ALA A 394 18.19 -16.68 39.50
CA ALA A 394 18.55 -17.99 40.03
C ALA A 394 19.28 -17.86 41.38
N THR A 395 18.54 -17.56 42.45
CA THR A 395 19.08 -17.59 43.82
C THR A 395 19.48 -19.01 44.17
N THR A 396 20.80 -19.28 44.21
CA THR A 396 21.40 -20.53 44.69
C THR A 396 21.30 -20.63 46.21
N THR A 397 20.08 -20.72 46.72
CA THR A 397 19.77 -20.81 48.15
C THR A 397 20.16 -22.19 48.69
N THR A 398 21.42 -22.34 49.10
CA THR A 398 21.88 -23.48 49.89
C THR A 398 21.15 -23.49 51.23
N ALA A 399 20.13 -24.34 51.36
CA ALA A 399 19.33 -24.43 52.59
C ALA A 399 20.17 -24.95 53.77
N PRO A 400 20.21 -24.25 54.92
CA PRO A 400 20.90 -24.76 56.11
C PRO A 400 20.11 -25.90 56.74
N THR A 401 20.72 -27.08 56.85
CA THR A 401 20.11 -28.25 57.51
C THR A 401 20.26 -28.16 59.04
N THR A 402 19.20 -27.71 59.72
CA THR A 402 19.06 -27.86 61.19
C THR A 402 17.72 -28.50 61.53
N THR A 403 17.77 -29.70 62.09
CA THR A 403 16.59 -30.51 62.46
C THR A 403 16.16 -30.27 63.91
N THR A 404 14.90 -29.89 64.12
CA THR A 404 14.22 -29.96 65.43
C THR A 404 12.79 -30.49 65.25
N PRO A 405 12.39 -31.60 65.90
CA PRO A 405 11.05 -32.14 65.78
C PRO A 405 10.09 -31.60 66.86
N GLY A 406 8.85 -31.23 66.47
CA GLY A 406 7.73 -31.10 67.41
C GLY A 406 6.93 -29.79 67.36
N ALA A 407 6.00 -29.68 66.41
CA ALA A 407 4.83 -28.79 66.49
C ALA A 407 3.67 -29.34 65.62
N PRO A 408 2.39 -29.23 66.03
CA PRO A 408 1.25 -29.72 65.26
C PRO A 408 0.78 -28.73 64.17
N PRO A 409 0.10 -29.20 63.11
CA PRO A 409 -0.41 -28.33 62.05
C PRO A 409 -1.70 -27.58 62.44
N PRO A 410 -1.84 -26.29 62.10
CA PRO A 410 -3.13 -25.58 62.16
C PRO A 410 -4.07 -26.00 61.01
N PRO A 411 -5.40 -25.74 61.11
CA PRO A 411 -6.41 -26.39 60.29
C PRO A 411 -6.57 -25.83 58.87
N SER A 412 -7.23 -26.62 58.03
CA SER A 412 -7.51 -26.36 56.61
C SER A 412 -8.31 -25.09 56.35
N SER A 413 -7.88 -24.30 55.36
CA SER A 413 -8.70 -23.31 54.66
C SER A 413 -8.78 -23.67 53.17
N SER A 414 -9.99 -23.78 52.64
CA SER A 414 -10.25 -24.34 51.31
C SER A 414 -9.80 -23.42 50.18
N SER A 415 -9.19 -23.99 49.14
CA SER A 415 -9.05 -23.36 47.82
C SER A 415 -9.03 -24.45 46.75
N LEU A 416 -9.98 -24.39 45.82
CA LEU A 416 -10.21 -25.43 44.83
C LEU A 416 -9.21 -25.32 43.67
N LEU A 417 -8.30 -26.29 43.57
CA LEU A 417 -7.53 -26.51 42.36
C LEU A 417 -8.33 -27.40 41.40
N LEU A 418 -8.76 -26.84 40.27
CA LEU A 418 -9.28 -27.58 39.13
C LEU A 418 -8.21 -27.60 38.03
N SER A 419 -7.37 -28.64 38.07
CA SER A 419 -6.44 -28.97 37.00
C SER A 419 -7.13 -29.78 35.91
N SER A 420 -7.13 -29.31 34.66
CA SER A 420 -7.48 -30.10 33.49
C SER A 420 -6.20 -30.51 32.74
N SER A 421 -5.88 -31.80 32.76
CA SER A 421 -4.69 -32.35 32.11
C SER A 421 -4.92 -32.65 30.62
N THR A 422 -3.88 -32.41 29.81
CA THR A 422 -3.65 -33.14 28.56
C THR A 422 -2.21 -33.61 28.52
N SER A 423 -1.99 -34.87 28.12
CA SER A 423 -0.71 -35.56 28.23
C SER A 423 0.07 -35.55 26.91
N SER A 424 1.37 -35.28 27.00
CA SER A 424 2.34 -35.70 25.98
C SER A 424 3.61 -36.17 26.69
N THR A 425 4.20 -37.26 26.22
CA THR A 425 5.33 -37.92 26.87
C THR A 425 6.60 -37.08 26.75
N GLN A 426 7.15 -36.62 27.86
CA GLN A 426 8.54 -36.17 27.91
C GLN A 426 9.49 -37.37 28.01
N GLN A 427 10.58 -37.32 27.26
CA GLN A 427 11.76 -38.15 27.46
C GLN A 427 12.78 -37.29 28.20
N ASP A 428 13.02 -37.58 29.48
CA ASP A 428 13.86 -36.74 30.32
C ASP A 428 15.30 -36.64 29.80
N SER A 429 15.77 -35.41 29.68
CA SER A 429 17.19 -35.07 29.57
C SER A 429 17.47 -33.92 30.54
N PRO A 430 18.59 -33.95 31.29
CA PRO A 430 18.83 -32.99 32.35
C PRO A 430 19.01 -31.57 31.78
N PRO A 431 18.35 -30.54 32.35
CA PRO A 431 18.45 -29.18 31.84
C PRO A 431 19.87 -28.62 32.03
N SER A 432 20.44 -28.08 30.96
CA SER A 432 21.70 -27.32 31.01
C SER A 432 21.56 -26.09 31.93
N PRO A 433 22.59 -25.74 32.71
CA PRO A 433 22.52 -24.60 33.62
C PRO A 433 22.56 -23.27 32.85
N GLY A 434 21.71 -22.31 33.23
CA GLY A 434 21.90 -20.89 32.90
C GLY A 434 20.90 -20.21 31.94
N ILE A 435 19.59 -20.40 32.13
CA ILE A 435 18.58 -19.44 31.61
C ILE A 435 17.62 -19.06 32.74
N ALA A 436 17.50 -17.76 33.01
CA ALA A 436 16.49 -17.22 33.93
C ALA A 436 15.11 -17.33 33.27
N ARG A 437 14.22 -18.17 33.81
CA ARG A 437 12.85 -18.31 33.31
C ARG A 437 12.07 -17.01 33.54
N VAL A 438 11.44 -16.51 32.49
CA VAL A 438 10.54 -15.37 32.55
C VAL A 438 9.11 -15.89 32.75
N THR A 439 8.41 -15.38 33.78
CA THR A 439 7.02 -15.72 34.03
C THR A 439 6.09 -14.59 33.58
N LEU A 440 5.15 -14.90 32.68
CA LEU A 440 4.12 -13.98 32.21
C LEU A 440 2.86 -14.10 33.09
N THR A 441 2.46 -13.00 33.72
CA THR A 441 1.26 -12.96 34.58
C THR A 441 0.23 -11.95 34.06
N LYS A 442 -0.95 -12.44 33.67
CA LYS A 442 -2.05 -11.63 33.11
C LYS A 442 -2.78 -10.86 34.21
N ARG A 443 -2.89 -9.53 34.08
CA ARG A 443 -3.73 -8.68 34.93
C ARG A 443 -4.95 -8.15 34.16
N PRO A 444 -6.13 -8.04 34.80
CA PRO A 444 -7.34 -7.55 34.16
C PRO A 444 -7.31 -6.02 33.99
N ALA A 445 -7.96 -5.57 32.91
CA ALA A 445 -8.26 -4.17 32.63
C ALA A 445 -9.76 -3.91 32.93
N LEU A 446 -10.05 -2.94 33.79
CA LEU A 446 -11.40 -2.55 34.18
C LEU A 446 -11.73 -1.16 33.61
N TYR A 447 -12.69 -1.13 32.68
CA TYR A 447 -13.15 0.09 32.01
C TYR A 447 -14.16 0.90 32.85
N GLN A 448 -14.84 0.25 33.79
CA GLN A 448 -15.92 0.85 34.59
C GLN A 448 -15.43 2.13 35.32
N PRO A 449 -16.23 3.22 35.33
CA PRO A 449 -17.62 3.30 34.87
C PRO A 449 -17.81 3.42 33.34
N HIS A 450 -16.74 3.63 32.57
CA HIS A 450 -16.84 3.91 31.13
C HIS A 450 -17.18 2.65 30.29
N PRO A 451 -17.87 2.81 29.15
CA PRO A 451 -18.12 1.72 28.21
C PRO A 451 -16.81 1.25 27.55
N ARG A 452 -16.68 -0.09 27.42
CA ARG A 452 -15.54 -0.74 26.75
C ARG A 452 -15.61 -0.48 25.23
N PRO A 453 -14.53 0.00 24.59
CA PRO A 453 -14.49 0.20 23.15
C PRO A 453 -14.37 -1.11 22.37
N LYS A 454 -14.78 -1.07 21.10
CA LYS A 454 -14.74 -2.22 20.17
C LYS A 454 -13.31 -2.65 19.81
N ALA A 455 -12.38 -1.72 19.77
CA ALA A 455 -10.95 -2.00 19.72
C ALA A 455 -10.15 -0.95 20.49
N VAL A 456 -9.01 -1.36 21.03
CA VAL A 456 -7.93 -0.44 21.39
C VAL A 456 -6.91 -0.47 20.25
N LEU A 457 -6.56 0.70 19.75
CA LEU A 457 -5.83 0.89 18.50
C LEU A 457 -4.37 1.32 18.74
N ALA A 458 -4.17 2.23 19.69
CA ALA A 458 -2.86 2.76 20.09
C ALA A 458 -2.62 2.56 21.59
N VAL A 459 -1.36 2.35 21.98
CA VAL A 459 -0.88 2.28 23.37
C VAL A 459 0.43 3.06 23.46
N MET A 460 0.53 3.93 24.47
CA MET A 460 1.77 4.63 24.83
C MET A 460 1.92 4.67 26.36
N PHE A 461 3.04 5.19 26.85
CA PHE A 461 3.26 5.45 28.26
C PHE A 461 3.72 6.89 28.47
N ALA A 462 3.20 7.54 29.51
CA ALA A 462 3.71 8.83 29.97
C ALA A 462 5.09 8.65 30.67
N PRO A 463 5.94 9.70 30.74
CA PRO A 463 7.20 9.69 31.51
C PRO A 463 7.03 9.26 32.98
N SER A 464 5.85 9.51 33.56
CA SER A 464 5.48 9.07 34.90
C SER A 464 5.27 7.56 35.03
N GLY A 465 5.08 6.82 33.93
CA GLY A 465 4.76 5.39 33.88
C GLY A 465 3.27 5.05 33.78
N ARG A 466 2.36 6.05 33.73
CA ARG A 466 0.92 5.83 33.41
C ARG A 466 0.80 5.26 31.98
N THR A 467 -0.14 4.34 31.77
CA THR A 467 -0.48 3.86 30.40
C THR A 467 -1.55 4.77 29.81
N ILE A 468 -1.44 5.12 28.54
CA ILE A 468 -2.44 5.88 27.79
C ILE A 468 -2.79 5.07 26.54
N THR A 469 -4.08 4.98 26.19
CA THR A 469 -4.54 4.17 25.05
C THR A 469 -5.58 4.89 24.20
N GLY A 470 -5.41 4.85 22.88
CA GLY A 470 -6.36 5.38 21.91
C GLY A 470 -7.31 4.29 21.43
N ASP A 471 -8.61 4.58 21.36
CA ASP A 471 -9.65 3.59 21.07
C ASP A 471 -10.36 3.78 19.73
N SER A 472 -11.18 2.78 19.35
CA SER A 472 -11.96 2.75 18.10
C SER A 472 -13.00 3.85 17.96
N ASN A 473 -13.35 4.51 19.05
CA ASN A 473 -14.45 5.47 19.14
C ASN A 473 -13.94 6.92 19.09
N GLY A 474 -12.62 7.13 18.99
CA GLY A 474 -12.02 8.46 19.03
C GLY A 474 -11.73 8.97 20.44
N SER A 475 -11.84 8.12 21.46
CA SER A 475 -11.52 8.49 22.84
C SER A 475 -10.09 8.11 23.22
N ILE A 476 -9.52 8.86 24.17
CA ILE A 476 -8.20 8.59 24.77
C ILE A 476 -8.41 8.23 26.25
N LEU A 477 -7.91 7.07 26.66
CA LEU A 477 -8.06 6.55 28.02
C LEU A 477 -6.71 6.58 28.76
N VAL A 478 -6.70 7.20 29.93
CA VAL A 478 -5.57 7.20 30.88
C VAL A 478 -5.82 6.11 31.91
N TRP A 479 -4.81 5.28 32.22
CA TRP A 479 -4.94 4.15 33.14
C TRP A 479 -4.13 4.35 34.43
N LYS A 480 -4.78 4.12 35.57
CA LYS A 480 -4.15 4.16 36.89
C LYS A 480 -3.05 3.11 37.00
N ARG A 481 -2.01 3.42 37.78
CA ARG A 481 -1.00 2.41 38.18
C ARG A 481 -1.68 1.29 38.99
N PRO A 482 -1.28 0.01 38.81
CA PRO A 482 -2.12 -1.12 39.19
C PRO A 482 -2.01 -1.52 40.66
N VAL A 483 -3.09 -1.34 41.43
CA VAL A 483 -3.23 -1.87 42.79
C VAL A 483 -4.66 -2.40 43.01
N PRO A 484 -4.95 -3.70 42.81
CA PRO A 484 -4.15 -4.70 42.09
C PRO A 484 -4.41 -4.72 40.57
N THR A 485 -5.54 -4.15 40.12
CA THR A 485 -6.05 -4.12 38.74
C THR A 485 -5.67 -2.82 38.02
N TYR A 486 -5.73 -2.82 36.69
CA TYR A 486 -5.64 -1.59 35.89
C TYR A 486 -7.04 -1.01 35.68
N ASN A 487 -7.28 0.17 36.22
CA ASN A 487 -8.57 0.87 36.15
C ASN A 487 -8.39 2.17 35.35
N VAL A 488 -9.43 2.63 34.65
CA VAL A 488 -9.40 3.94 33.98
C VAL A 488 -9.29 5.06 35.04
N GLU A 489 -8.45 6.05 34.74
CA GLU A 489 -8.18 7.25 35.54
C GLU A 489 -8.96 8.45 35.02
N ARG A 490 -8.89 8.66 33.71
CA ARG A 490 -9.57 9.70 32.95
C ARG A 490 -9.90 9.15 31.55
N ARG A 491 -11.04 9.56 31.01
CA ARG A 491 -11.38 9.42 29.60
C ARG A 491 -11.46 10.81 28.99
N ILE A 492 -10.79 11.03 27.87
CA ILE A 492 -11.02 12.15 26.96
C ILE A 492 -12.00 11.62 25.91
N GLU A 493 -13.21 12.16 25.87
CA GLU A 493 -14.21 11.83 24.85
C GLU A 493 -14.01 12.73 23.63
N ASP A 494 -14.41 12.24 22.45
CA ASP A 494 -14.35 12.94 21.16
C ASP A 494 -13.01 13.64 20.82
N ALA A 495 -11.90 13.06 21.28
CA ALA A 495 -10.55 13.53 20.97
C ALA A 495 -10.25 13.49 19.46
N HIS A 496 -10.84 12.54 18.73
CA HIS A 496 -10.84 12.47 17.26
C HIS A 496 -12.21 12.00 16.72
N VAL A 497 -12.54 12.34 15.48
CA VAL A 497 -13.76 11.83 14.81
C VAL A 497 -13.52 10.40 14.32
N GLY A 498 -13.74 9.44 15.23
CA GLY A 498 -13.42 8.03 15.02
C GLY A 498 -11.99 7.68 15.45
N GLY A 499 -11.60 6.43 15.21
CA GLY A 499 -10.51 5.77 15.93
C GLY A 499 -9.16 6.52 16.00
N VAL A 500 -8.57 6.55 17.19
CA VAL A 500 -7.22 7.11 17.45
C VAL A 500 -6.17 6.05 17.12
N TYR A 501 -5.57 6.11 15.93
CA TYR A 501 -4.66 5.09 15.42
C TYR A 501 -3.22 5.19 15.94
N CYS A 502 -2.77 6.39 16.33
CA CYS A 502 -1.41 6.59 16.84
C CYS A 502 -1.41 7.50 18.09
N LEU A 503 -0.45 7.24 18.98
CA LEU A 503 -0.16 8.00 20.19
C LEU A 503 1.36 7.98 20.42
N GLN A 504 1.98 9.15 20.55
CA GLN A 504 3.43 9.30 20.65
C GLN A 504 3.80 10.24 21.81
N ALA A 505 4.77 9.84 22.64
CA ALA A 505 5.28 10.67 23.74
C ALA A 505 6.29 11.70 23.23
N THR A 506 6.28 12.90 23.84
CA THR A 506 7.23 13.97 23.58
C THR A 506 7.82 14.51 24.87
N GLU A 507 8.77 15.43 24.76
CA GLU A 507 9.36 16.21 25.85
C GLU A 507 8.29 16.86 26.76
N PHE A 508 7.39 17.69 26.22
CA PHE A 508 6.40 18.47 26.99
C PHE A 508 4.99 17.87 27.04
N GLY A 509 4.70 16.83 26.26
CA GLY A 509 3.35 16.26 26.19
C GLY A 509 3.25 15.01 25.33
N PHE A 510 2.14 14.85 24.63
CA PHE A 510 1.94 13.76 23.69
C PHE A 510 1.19 14.20 22.43
N ILE A 511 1.36 13.44 21.36
CA ILE A 511 0.72 13.66 20.08
C ILE A 511 -0.24 12.49 19.81
N SER A 512 -1.46 12.79 19.35
CA SER A 512 -2.41 11.79 18.86
C SER A 512 -2.68 11.94 17.37
N GLY A 513 -2.96 10.83 16.69
CA GLY A 513 -3.32 10.80 15.28
C GLY A 513 -4.57 9.96 15.04
N GLY A 514 -5.56 10.53 14.35
CA GLY A 514 -6.89 9.93 14.18
C GLY A 514 -7.25 9.46 12.77
N LYS A 515 -8.43 8.85 12.67
CA LYS A 515 -9.11 8.53 11.40
C LYS A 515 -9.54 9.80 10.64
N ASP A 516 -9.71 10.91 11.34
CA ASP A 516 -10.17 12.21 10.86
C ASP A 516 -9.10 13.02 10.10
N ASN A 517 -8.01 12.39 9.67
CA ASN A 517 -6.80 12.99 9.11
C ASN A 517 -6.03 13.93 10.07
N LEU A 518 -6.54 14.17 11.28
CA LEU A 518 -5.96 15.14 12.21
C LEU A 518 -4.84 14.52 13.04
N VAL A 519 -3.82 15.34 13.26
CA VAL A 519 -2.86 15.22 14.36
C VAL A 519 -3.21 16.27 15.41
N LYS A 520 -3.20 15.90 16.70
CA LYS A 520 -3.47 16.82 17.82
C LYS A 520 -2.38 16.78 18.89
N LEU A 521 -2.05 17.94 19.44
CA LEU A 521 -1.01 18.14 20.46
C LEU A 521 -1.65 18.31 21.86
N TRP A 522 -1.17 17.54 22.84
CA TRP A 522 -1.74 17.47 24.19
C TRP A 522 -0.69 17.60 25.29
N THR A 523 -1.02 18.34 26.35
CA THR A 523 -0.19 18.47 27.56
C THR A 523 -0.16 17.18 28.38
N TRP A 524 0.80 17.03 29.28
CA TRP A 524 0.83 15.90 30.23
C TRP A 524 -0.32 15.89 31.26
N ASP A 525 -1.06 16.99 31.36
CA ASP A 525 -2.31 17.12 32.13
C ASP A 525 -3.56 16.75 31.31
N PHE A 526 -3.38 16.28 30.08
CA PHE A 526 -4.41 15.78 29.15
C PHE A 526 -5.40 16.84 28.66
N GLU A 527 -4.91 18.06 28.48
CA GLU A 527 -5.60 19.16 27.78
C GLU A 527 -4.89 19.40 26.45
N MET A 528 -5.57 19.98 25.45
CA MET A 528 -4.89 20.36 24.20
C MET A 528 -3.94 21.52 24.46
N PHE A 529 -2.79 21.57 23.76
CA PHE A 529 -1.86 22.70 23.91
C PHE A 529 -2.56 24.03 23.57
N PRO A 530 -2.32 25.12 24.33
CA PRO A 530 -2.84 26.44 23.99
C PRO A 530 -2.31 26.91 22.63
N ILE A 531 -3.08 27.76 21.96
CA ILE A 531 -2.71 28.34 20.66
C ILE A 531 -2.18 29.75 20.91
N ASP A 532 -0.85 29.88 21.00
CA ASP A 532 -0.17 31.17 20.91
C ASP A 532 -0.07 31.63 19.44
N ALA A 533 0.32 32.89 19.23
CA ALA A 533 0.19 33.60 17.95
C ALA A 533 1.16 33.12 16.85
N GLY A 534 0.88 31.94 16.27
CA GLY A 534 1.60 31.35 15.15
C GLY A 534 1.62 29.81 15.16
N GLU A 535 1.43 29.20 16.34
CA GLU A 535 1.47 27.75 16.52
C GLU A 535 0.13 27.07 16.20
N VAL A 536 0.16 25.76 15.92
CA VAL A 536 -1.04 24.98 15.56
C VAL A 536 -1.13 23.69 16.37
N ASN A 537 -2.16 23.59 17.23
CA ASN A 537 -2.38 22.40 18.07
C ASN A 537 -3.16 21.25 17.37
N THR A 538 -3.71 21.50 16.19
CA THR A 538 -4.56 20.59 15.41
C THR A 538 -4.24 20.72 13.92
N ILE A 539 -3.66 19.68 13.33
CA ILE A 539 -3.05 19.74 11.98
C ILE A 539 -3.65 18.63 11.10
N ASP A 540 -4.24 19.00 9.98
CA ASP A 540 -4.68 18.04 8.95
C ASP A 540 -3.50 17.64 8.06
N VAL A 541 -3.28 16.33 7.87
CA VAL A 541 -2.25 15.79 6.96
C VAL A 541 -2.82 15.17 5.67
N GLY A 542 -4.10 15.40 5.39
CA GLY A 542 -4.79 15.04 4.14
C GLY A 542 -5.19 13.57 3.98
N ALA A 543 -4.85 12.70 4.93
CA ALA A 543 -5.30 11.30 4.97
C ALA A 543 -5.16 10.72 6.39
N CYS A 544 -5.92 9.67 6.71
CA CYS A 544 -5.98 9.10 8.07
C CYS A 544 -4.57 8.83 8.63
N VAL A 545 -4.30 9.32 9.83
CA VAL A 545 -2.99 9.15 10.47
C VAL A 545 -2.79 7.70 10.86
N ARG A 546 -1.58 7.17 10.66
CA ARG A 546 -1.26 5.76 10.97
C ARG A 546 -0.07 5.59 11.90
N CYS A 547 0.96 6.40 11.74
CA CYS A 547 2.17 6.37 12.57
C CYS A 547 2.74 7.78 12.68
N ILE A 548 3.25 8.14 13.86
CA ILE A 548 3.92 9.42 14.12
C ILE A 548 5.29 9.11 14.70
N ALA A 549 6.34 9.73 14.16
CA ALA A 549 7.68 9.70 14.74
C ALA A 549 8.18 11.12 14.94
N CYS A 550 8.44 11.49 16.20
CA CYS A 550 8.95 12.81 16.55
C CYS A 550 10.47 12.90 16.30
N VAL A 551 10.93 14.08 15.87
CA VAL A 551 12.36 14.39 15.74
C VAL A 551 13.02 14.25 17.12
N PRO A 552 14.11 13.48 17.28
CA PRO A 552 14.82 13.41 18.56
C PRO A 552 15.63 14.69 18.81
N THR A 553 15.38 15.34 19.95
CA THR A 553 16.09 16.51 20.48
C THR A 553 17.03 16.08 21.62
N VAL A 554 17.66 17.05 22.30
CA VAL A 554 18.45 16.81 23.53
C VAL A 554 17.54 16.51 24.72
N ASP A 555 16.36 17.14 24.78
CA ASP A 555 15.43 17.08 25.91
C ASP A 555 14.38 15.97 25.76
N GLY A 556 14.12 15.50 24.54
CA GLY A 556 13.27 14.34 24.27
C GLY A 556 12.87 14.19 22.80
N PRO A 557 11.82 13.42 22.48
CA PRO A 557 11.17 13.50 21.18
C PRO A 557 10.43 14.84 21.08
N SER A 558 10.63 15.57 19.98
CA SER A 558 10.06 16.92 19.79
C SER A 558 8.54 16.93 19.78
N LEU A 559 7.94 17.96 20.40
CA LEU A 559 6.52 18.26 20.24
C LEU A 559 6.20 18.96 18.90
N SER A 560 7.08 19.86 18.45
CA SER A 560 6.81 20.73 17.30
C SER A 560 7.21 20.12 15.95
N GLN A 561 8.24 19.26 15.90
CA GLN A 561 8.74 18.68 14.65
C GLN A 561 8.63 17.15 14.63
N PHE A 562 7.89 16.61 13.68
CA PHE A 562 7.63 15.18 13.55
C PHE A 562 7.28 14.77 12.11
N VAL A 563 7.38 13.48 11.81
CA VAL A 563 6.87 12.89 10.57
C VAL A 563 5.64 12.02 10.81
N VAL A 564 4.74 12.01 9.84
CA VAL A 564 3.47 11.30 9.89
C VAL A 564 3.33 10.39 8.68
N GLY A 565 3.20 9.09 8.93
CA GLY A 565 2.80 8.10 7.92
C GLY A 565 1.28 7.96 7.90
N THR A 566 0.68 8.05 6.71
CA THR A 566 -0.78 8.00 6.52
C THR A 566 -1.26 6.65 5.96
N THR A 567 -2.56 6.35 6.08
CA THR A 567 -3.15 5.16 5.44
C THR A 567 -3.22 5.25 3.92
N ALA A 568 -2.98 6.43 3.34
CA ALA A 568 -2.83 6.66 1.90
C ALA A 568 -1.38 6.46 1.42
N ASN A 569 -0.58 5.72 2.20
CA ASN A 569 0.77 5.24 1.85
C ASN A 569 1.81 6.32 1.52
N PHE A 570 1.61 7.55 2.00
CA PHE A 570 2.61 8.61 1.94
C PHE A 570 3.12 8.98 3.34
N VAL A 571 4.25 9.68 3.39
CA VAL A 571 4.81 10.27 4.61
C VAL A 571 4.95 11.78 4.42
N VAL A 572 4.48 12.55 5.39
CA VAL A 572 4.72 14.00 5.50
C VAL A 572 5.66 14.31 6.65
N PHE A 573 6.41 15.39 6.54
CA PHE A 573 7.02 16.11 7.65
C PHE A 573 6.06 17.23 8.09
N VAL A 574 5.99 17.47 9.40
CA VAL A 574 5.15 18.49 10.02
C VAL A 574 6.02 19.33 10.95
N ASP A 575 5.92 20.64 10.80
CA ASP A 575 6.40 21.62 11.77
C ASP A 575 5.20 22.42 12.30
N ALA A 576 4.78 22.10 13.52
CA ALA A 576 3.63 22.70 14.19
C ALA A 576 3.89 24.13 14.69
N GLY A 577 5.15 24.52 14.90
CA GLY A 577 5.53 25.89 15.28
C GLY A 577 5.56 26.84 14.07
N ALA A 578 5.87 26.31 12.88
CA ALA A 578 5.73 27.01 11.60
C ALA A 578 4.37 26.82 10.91
N GLY A 579 3.47 26.02 11.50
CA GLY A 579 2.16 25.69 10.92
C GLY A 579 2.23 25.01 9.54
N SER A 580 3.28 24.24 9.27
CA SER A 580 3.61 23.75 7.92
C SER A 580 3.63 22.22 7.80
N VAL A 581 3.19 21.71 6.65
CA VAL A 581 3.17 20.28 6.30
C VAL A 581 3.77 20.10 4.91
N GLY A 582 4.75 19.21 4.77
CA GLY A 582 5.46 18.94 3.51
C GLY A 582 5.59 17.45 3.21
N GLN A 583 5.37 17.03 1.95
CA GLN A 583 5.45 15.62 1.56
C GLN A 583 6.90 15.15 1.45
N LEU A 584 7.29 14.16 2.27
CA LEU A 584 8.65 13.60 2.35
C LEU A 584 8.79 12.31 1.53
N VAL A 585 7.76 11.46 1.53
CA VAL A 585 7.69 10.23 0.72
C VAL A 585 6.36 10.22 -0.04
N PRO A 586 6.35 10.49 -1.35
CA PRO A 586 5.17 10.33 -2.19
C PRO A 586 4.98 8.86 -2.60
N GLY A 587 3.73 8.50 -2.93
CA GLY A 587 3.31 7.16 -3.37
C GLY A 587 1.81 7.08 -3.67
N HIS A 588 1.35 5.90 -4.09
CA HIS A 588 -0.05 5.58 -4.38
C HIS A 588 -0.73 4.89 -3.19
N ALA A 589 -2.03 5.14 -3.00
CA ALA A 589 -2.78 4.58 -1.88
C ALA A 589 -3.32 3.15 -2.12
N ASP A 590 -3.39 2.72 -3.38
CA ASP A 590 -3.93 1.45 -3.86
C ASP A 590 -3.14 0.93 -5.07
N ASP A 591 -3.56 -0.22 -5.63
CA ASP A 591 -2.88 -0.93 -6.72
C ASP A 591 -2.38 -0.01 -7.86
N VAL A 592 -1.09 -0.13 -8.25
CA VAL A 592 -0.55 0.56 -9.44
C VAL A 592 -0.85 -0.28 -10.69
N THR A 593 -1.79 0.19 -11.51
CA THR A 593 -2.41 -0.53 -12.63
C THR A 593 -1.74 -0.26 -13.98
N CYS A 594 -0.95 0.81 -14.10
CA CYS A 594 -0.18 1.09 -15.30
C CYS A 594 1.12 1.84 -14.99
N VAL A 595 2.16 1.56 -15.78
CA VAL A 595 3.42 2.32 -15.82
C VAL A 595 3.81 2.54 -17.27
N ARG A 596 4.22 3.77 -17.63
CA ARG A 596 4.74 4.14 -18.96
C ARG A 596 5.92 5.10 -18.85
N ALA A 597 6.81 5.06 -19.83
CA ALA A 597 7.88 6.04 -19.99
C ALA A 597 7.49 7.07 -21.05
N HIS A 598 7.92 8.31 -20.88
CA HIS A 598 7.76 9.33 -21.90
C HIS A 598 8.75 9.04 -23.06
N PRO A 599 8.29 8.93 -24.32
CA PRO A 599 9.15 8.45 -25.42
C PRO A 599 10.32 9.37 -25.80
N ARG A 600 10.31 10.64 -25.39
CA ARG A 600 11.36 11.64 -25.73
C ARG A 600 12.09 12.22 -24.51
N LYS A 601 11.37 12.46 -23.41
CA LYS A 601 11.97 12.95 -22.16
C LYS A 601 12.49 11.75 -21.39
N ALA A 602 13.80 11.74 -21.09
CA ALA A 602 14.42 10.63 -20.34
C ALA A 602 13.71 10.43 -18.99
N ASN A 603 13.87 11.38 -18.07
CA ASN A 603 13.47 11.20 -16.67
C ASN A 603 11.94 11.17 -16.44
N THR A 604 11.10 11.30 -17.47
CA THR A 604 9.65 11.46 -17.28
C THR A 604 8.90 10.14 -17.42
N MET A 605 8.15 9.75 -16.40
CA MET A 605 7.34 8.53 -16.38
C MET A 605 5.92 8.80 -15.86
N LEU A 606 4.97 8.01 -16.32
CA LEU A 606 3.55 8.07 -15.96
C LEU A 606 3.18 6.82 -15.15
N THR A 607 2.39 7.00 -14.10
CA THR A 607 1.68 5.89 -13.43
C THR A 607 0.19 6.15 -13.33
N VAL A 608 -0.56 5.06 -13.32
CA VAL A 608 -2.01 5.00 -13.10
C VAL A 608 -2.26 4.04 -11.94
N SER A 609 -3.23 4.34 -11.08
CA SER A 609 -3.55 3.52 -9.92
C SER A 609 -5.06 3.45 -9.65
N ALA A 610 -5.45 2.35 -9.02
CA ALA A 610 -6.77 2.17 -8.42
C ALA A 610 -7.06 3.15 -7.27
N ASP A 611 -6.10 3.98 -6.83
CA ASP A 611 -6.34 5.10 -5.91
C ASP A 611 -7.10 6.29 -6.53
N GLY A 612 -7.59 6.14 -7.77
CA GLY A 612 -8.29 7.20 -8.52
C GLY A 612 -7.34 8.15 -9.25
N SER A 613 -6.01 8.01 -9.08
CA SER A 613 -5.06 9.00 -9.59
C SER A 613 -4.16 8.53 -10.73
N VAL A 614 -3.89 9.49 -11.61
CA VAL A 614 -2.87 9.44 -12.67
C VAL A 614 -1.80 10.49 -12.34
N ARG A 615 -0.53 10.10 -12.44
CA ARG A 615 0.60 10.90 -11.96
C ARG A 615 1.76 10.86 -12.94
N ALA A 616 2.35 12.02 -13.20
CA ALA A 616 3.62 12.14 -13.90
C ALA A 616 4.75 12.37 -12.88
N TRP A 617 5.92 11.80 -13.14
CA TRP A 617 7.08 11.79 -12.24
C TRP A 617 8.35 12.20 -12.97
N ASP A 618 9.28 12.84 -12.24
CA ASP A 618 10.69 12.93 -12.64
C ASP A 618 11.51 11.93 -11.83
N THR A 619 12.11 10.95 -12.52
CA THR A 619 12.92 9.87 -11.93
C THR A 619 14.30 10.30 -11.45
N ALA A 620 14.80 11.46 -11.87
CA ALA A 620 16.12 11.96 -11.47
C ALA A 620 16.06 12.89 -10.24
N THR A 621 14.97 13.63 -10.06
CA THR A 621 14.69 14.39 -8.82
C THR A 621 13.85 13.60 -7.81
N HIS A 622 13.23 12.49 -8.24
CA HIS A 622 12.29 11.67 -7.47
C HIS A 622 11.04 12.43 -7.00
N THR A 623 10.57 13.40 -7.80
CA THR A 623 9.42 14.25 -7.50
C THR A 623 8.23 13.99 -8.41
N GLU A 624 7.02 14.15 -7.87
CA GLU A 624 5.78 14.21 -8.66
C GLU A 624 5.77 15.52 -9.47
N LEU A 625 5.51 15.45 -10.78
CA LEU A 625 5.41 16.61 -11.68
C LEU A 625 3.99 17.17 -11.69
N TRP A 626 2.99 16.28 -11.73
CA TRP A 626 1.57 16.59 -11.56
C TRP A 626 0.79 15.33 -11.15
N ARG A 627 -0.41 15.54 -10.61
CA ARG A 627 -1.38 14.51 -10.22
C ARG A 627 -2.79 14.93 -10.66
N ARG A 628 -3.50 14.03 -11.33
CA ARG A 628 -4.94 14.13 -11.60
C ARG A 628 -5.64 13.04 -10.80
N HIS A 629 -6.62 13.40 -9.97
CA HIS A 629 -7.36 12.47 -9.09
C HIS A 629 -8.87 12.44 -9.38
N SER A 630 -9.40 13.44 -10.08
CA SER A 630 -10.84 13.53 -10.36
C SER A 630 -11.13 13.21 -11.82
N PHE A 631 -12.00 12.23 -12.05
CA PHE A 631 -12.48 11.76 -13.34
C PHE A 631 -14.02 11.67 -13.26
N VAL A 632 -14.64 12.79 -12.89
CA VAL A 632 -16.09 12.96 -12.83
C VAL A 632 -16.68 12.87 -14.25
N VAL A 633 -17.68 12.00 -14.39
CA VAL A 633 -18.62 11.99 -15.51
C VAL A 633 -19.80 12.90 -15.14
N GLU A 634 -20.30 13.68 -16.10
CA GLU A 634 -21.54 14.44 -15.90
C GLU A 634 -22.69 13.46 -15.58
N ASP A 635 -23.43 13.72 -14.49
CA ASP A 635 -24.54 12.93 -13.92
C ASP A 635 -24.23 11.72 -13.00
N GLU A 636 -22.97 11.39 -12.64
CA GLU A 636 -22.67 10.36 -11.60
C GLU A 636 -22.02 10.92 -10.31
N GLU A 637 -22.24 10.25 -9.17
CA GLU A 637 -21.79 10.70 -7.82
C GLU A 637 -20.40 10.14 -7.40
N GLU A 638 -19.83 9.19 -8.14
CA GLU A 638 -18.51 8.57 -7.85
C GLU A 638 -17.49 8.90 -8.98
N ASP A 639 -16.22 9.18 -8.62
CA ASP A 639 -15.14 9.40 -9.60
C ASP A 639 -14.81 8.08 -10.35
N GLU A 640 -14.64 8.14 -11.69
CA GLU A 640 -14.21 6.96 -12.44
C GLU A 640 -12.77 6.55 -12.09
N VAL A 641 -12.55 5.25 -11.84
CA VAL A 641 -11.22 4.72 -11.57
C VAL A 641 -10.41 4.59 -12.87
N PRO A 642 -9.23 5.23 -12.98
CA PRO A 642 -8.35 5.07 -14.14
C PRO A 642 -7.61 3.72 -14.07
N VAL A 643 -7.48 3.06 -15.23
CA VAL A 643 -6.99 1.67 -15.36
C VAL A 643 -5.73 1.61 -16.23
N SER A 644 -5.67 2.39 -17.30
CA SER A 644 -4.53 2.40 -18.23
C SER A 644 -4.22 3.80 -18.74
N GLY A 645 -3.05 3.99 -19.35
CA GLY A 645 -2.72 5.24 -20.01
C GLY A 645 -1.43 5.16 -20.84
N ASP A 646 -1.18 6.19 -21.64
CA ASP A 646 0.02 6.32 -22.49
C ASP A 646 0.34 7.77 -22.87
N PHE A 647 1.61 8.06 -23.16
CA PHE A 647 2.07 9.39 -23.61
C PHE A 647 1.97 9.55 -25.12
N HIS A 648 1.38 10.66 -25.58
CA HIS A 648 1.46 11.05 -26.99
C HIS A 648 2.91 11.39 -27.36
N PRO A 649 3.49 10.86 -28.46
CA PRO A 649 4.92 10.99 -28.75
C PRO A 649 5.39 12.41 -29.04
N ILE A 650 4.53 13.29 -29.60
CA ILE A 650 4.92 14.63 -30.08
C ILE A 650 4.41 15.82 -29.22
N THR A 651 3.18 15.78 -28.68
CA THR A 651 2.57 16.91 -27.94
C THR A 651 2.79 16.87 -26.42
N ASP A 652 3.24 15.74 -25.88
CA ASP A 652 3.35 15.44 -24.44
C ASP A 652 2.00 15.30 -23.69
N ASP A 653 0.88 15.22 -24.42
CA ASP A 653 -0.45 14.86 -23.89
C ASP A 653 -0.49 13.39 -23.42
N VAL A 654 -1.49 13.03 -22.61
CA VAL A 654 -1.63 11.69 -22.03
C VAL A 654 -3.03 11.13 -22.27
N ALA A 655 -3.13 9.94 -22.85
CA ALA A 655 -4.38 9.17 -22.87
C ALA A 655 -4.54 8.41 -21.54
N VAL A 656 -5.76 8.38 -20.99
CA VAL A 656 -6.11 7.67 -19.75
C VAL A 656 -7.42 6.91 -19.95
N GLY A 657 -7.37 5.59 -19.89
CA GLY A 657 -8.54 4.71 -19.97
C GLY A 657 -9.10 4.34 -18.60
N SER A 658 -10.42 4.42 -18.41
CA SER A 658 -11.09 4.14 -17.13
C SER A 658 -11.77 2.77 -17.06
N SER A 659 -12.25 2.41 -15.87
CA SER A 659 -12.92 1.14 -15.55
C SER A 659 -14.31 0.98 -16.18
N THR A 660 -14.96 2.06 -16.60
CA THR A 660 -16.29 2.06 -17.24
C THR A 660 -16.21 1.83 -18.76
N GLY A 661 -15.11 2.28 -19.39
CA GLY A 661 -14.99 2.38 -20.84
C GLY A 661 -14.87 3.80 -21.39
N THR A 662 -14.66 4.81 -20.53
CA THR A 662 -14.30 6.16 -20.96
C THR A 662 -12.79 6.28 -21.18
N LEU A 663 -12.39 7.04 -22.20
CA LEU A 663 -10.99 7.37 -22.51
C LEU A 663 -10.83 8.89 -22.46
N TYR A 664 -10.12 9.38 -21.46
CA TYR A 664 -9.78 10.79 -21.27
C TYR A 664 -8.47 11.12 -21.97
N ILE A 665 -8.38 12.31 -22.55
CA ILE A 665 -7.14 12.89 -23.04
C ILE A 665 -6.79 14.05 -22.11
N LEU A 666 -5.67 13.94 -21.40
CA LEU A 666 -5.11 14.98 -20.55
C LEU A 666 -4.07 15.79 -21.33
N ASP A 667 -4.03 17.10 -21.12
CA ASP A 667 -2.93 17.94 -21.59
C ASP A 667 -1.62 17.67 -20.82
N ALA A 668 -0.51 18.26 -21.28
CA ALA A 668 0.79 18.14 -20.64
C ALA A 668 0.86 18.61 -19.16
N ALA A 669 -0.19 19.28 -18.65
CA ALA A 669 -0.33 19.70 -17.25
C ALA A 669 -1.31 18.82 -16.44
N GLY A 670 -1.87 17.76 -17.06
CA GLY A 670 -2.79 16.82 -16.43
C GLY A 670 -4.27 17.26 -16.44
N ALA A 671 -4.65 18.29 -17.20
CA ALA A 671 -6.04 18.75 -17.31
C ALA A 671 -6.78 18.07 -18.47
N VAL A 672 -8.04 17.67 -18.26
CA VAL A 672 -8.85 16.98 -19.28
C VAL A 672 -9.12 17.93 -20.46
N SER A 673 -8.71 17.51 -21.66
CA SER A 673 -8.93 18.19 -22.94
C SER A 673 -10.06 17.54 -23.75
N HIS A 674 -10.14 16.20 -23.74
CA HIS A 674 -11.18 15.42 -24.43
C HIS A 674 -11.63 14.21 -23.61
N THR A 675 -12.86 13.76 -23.85
CA THR A 675 -13.49 12.60 -23.21
C THR A 675 -14.19 11.76 -24.27
N LEU A 676 -13.88 10.47 -24.36
CA LEU A 676 -14.30 9.56 -25.43
C LEU A 676 -14.95 8.31 -24.84
N SER A 677 -16.28 8.17 -24.94
CA SER A 677 -17.07 7.14 -24.25
C SER A 677 -17.57 6.00 -25.17
N GLN A 678 -16.93 5.78 -26.32
CA GLN A 678 -17.39 4.80 -27.31
C GLN A 678 -17.15 3.34 -26.88
N ALA A 679 -16.15 3.08 -26.03
CA ALA A 679 -15.68 1.72 -25.76
C ALA A 679 -16.55 0.89 -24.80
N LYS A 680 -17.31 1.54 -23.90
CA LYS A 680 -18.39 0.96 -23.06
C LYS A 680 -18.02 -0.25 -22.20
N SER A 681 -16.73 -0.49 -22.00
CA SER A 681 -16.16 -1.49 -21.11
C SER A 681 -14.74 -1.09 -20.77
N ALA A 682 -14.30 -1.36 -19.53
CA ALA A 682 -13.01 -1.03 -18.97
C ALA A 682 -11.87 -1.00 -20.01
N VAL A 683 -11.24 0.18 -20.18
CA VAL A 683 -10.12 0.37 -21.09
C VAL A 683 -8.84 -0.12 -20.41
N THR A 684 -8.53 -1.39 -20.66
CA THR A 684 -7.42 -2.10 -20.04
C THR A 684 -6.07 -1.80 -20.70
N CYS A 685 -6.06 -1.24 -21.91
CA CYS A 685 -4.86 -0.73 -22.54
C CYS A 685 -5.14 0.48 -23.45
N ALA A 686 -4.32 1.52 -23.32
CA ALA A 686 -4.20 2.61 -24.29
C ALA A 686 -2.78 2.62 -24.88
N SER A 687 -2.63 2.97 -26.16
CA SER A 687 -1.34 3.07 -26.85
C SER A 687 -1.38 4.02 -28.04
N TYR A 688 -0.51 5.04 -28.05
CA TYR A 688 -0.34 5.92 -29.21
C TYR A 688 0.56 5.30 -30.29
N SER A 689 0.20 5.57 -31.54
CA SER A 689 1.02 5.28 -32.73
C SER A 689 2.37 6.01 -32.71
N PRO A 690 3.42 5.51 -33.42
CA PRO A 690 4.75 6.11 -33.48
C PRO A 690 4.78 7.60 -33.91
N SER A 691 3.96 7.97 -34.89
CA SER A 691 3.79 9.35 -35.37
C SER A 691 2.90 10.19 -34.45
N GLY A 692 2.10 9.54 -33.61
CA GLY A 692 1.02 10.15 -32.85
C GLY A 692 -0.24 10.44 -33.66
N ALA A 693 -0.35 10.05 -34.94
CA ALA A 693 -1.56 10.31 -35.75
C ALA A 693 -2.80 9.51 -35.31
N PHE A 694 -2.58 8.37 -34.64
CA PHE A 694 -3.60 7.45 -34.14
C PHE A 694 -3.42 7.07 -32.67
N LEU A 695 -4.52 6.72 -32.01
CA LEU A 695 -4.60 6.21 -30.64
C LEU A 695 -5.40 4.91 -30.62
N ALA A 696 -4.82 3.84 -30.08
CA ALA A 696 -5.48 2.55 -29.90
C ALA A 696 -5.96 2.35 -28.45
N CYS A 697 -7.13 1.73 -28.29
CA CYS A 697 -7.85 1.57 -27.04
C CYS A 697 -8.43 0.15 -26.94
N GLY A 698 -7.77 -0.72 -26.16
CA GLY A 698 -8.17 -2.10 -25.92
C GLY A 698 -9.00 -2.24 -24.65
N THR A 699 -10.02 -3.11 -24.69
CA THR A 699 -10.95 -3.33 -23.57
C THR A 699 -10.85 -4.71 -22.94
N LYS A 700 -11.51 -4.84 -21.78
CA LYS A 700 -11.72 -6.11 -21.07
C LYS A 700 -12.42 -7.21 -21.90
N HIS A 701 -13.16 -6.85 -22.95
CA HIS A 701 -13.94 -7.81 -23.77
C HIS A 701 -13.37 -8.01 -25.19
N GLY A 702 -12.05 -7.85 -25.36
CA GLY A 702 -11.36 -8.12 -26.62
C GLY A 702 -11.66 -7.11 -27.74
N PHE A 703 -12.38 -6.02 -27.47
CA PHE A 703 -12.59 -4.93 -28.43
C PHE A 703 -11.39 -4.00 -28.47
N LEU A 704 -11.04 -3.56 -29.67
CA LEU A 704 -10.01 -2.57 -29.96
C LEU A 704 -10.64 -1.41 -30.73
N HIS A 705 -10.56 -0.20 -30.20
CA HIS A 705 -11.04 1.02 -30.83
C HIS A 705 -9.83 1.83 -31.31
N ILE A 706 -9.83 2.26 -32.57
CA ILE A 706 -8.77 3.08 -33.18
C ILE A 706 -9.32 4.47 -33.45
N TYR A 707 -8.67 5.51 -32.90
CA TYR A 707 -9.05 6.91 -33.06
C TYR A 707 -8.00 7.71 -33.84
N THR A 708 -8.43 8.73 -34.58
CA THR A 708 -7.57 9.79 -35.14
C THR A 708 -7.26 10.82 -34.07
N THR A 709 -6.01 11.23 -33.86
CA THR A 709 -5.66 12.18 -32.79
C THR A 709 -5.89 13.65 -33.13
N ALA A 710 -6.09 13.96 -34.42
CA ALA A 710 -6.35 15.33 -34.89
C ALA A 710 -7.70 15.90 -34.38
N ASP A 711 -8.66 15.02 -34.11
CA ASP A 711 -10.05 15.34 -33.74
C ASP A 711 -10.72 14.30 -32.81
N TYR A 712 -9.95 13.30 -32.36
CA TYR A 712 -10.35 12.18 -31.51
C TYR A 712 -11.62 11.43 -32.00
N GLN A 713 -11.82 11.36 -33.31
CA GLN A 713 -12.90 10.57 -33.91
C GLN A 713 -12.51 9.09 -34.03
N LEU A 714 -13.51 8.22 -33.90
CA LEU A 714 -13.34 6.78 -34.09
C LEU A 714 -13.15 6.47 -35.58
N LEU A 715 -11.97 5.97 -35.95
CA LEU A 715 -11.66 5.56 -37.32
C LEU A 715 -12.31 4.21 -37.66
N PHE A 716 -12.06 3.20 -36.82
CA PHE A 716 -12.73 1.90 -36.86
C PHE A 716 -12.63 1.19 -35.50
N ALA A 717 -13.36 0.08 -35.36
CA ALA A 717 -13.22 -0.84 -34.24
C ALA A 717 -13.03 -2.27 -34.75
N ALA A 718 -12.22 -3.04 -34.04
CA ALA A 718 -11.97 -4.46 -34.27
C ALA A 718 -12.29 -5.25 -32.98
N GLN A 719 -12.48 -6.57 -33.08
CA GLN A 719 -12.70 -7.44 -31.94
C GLN A 719 -11.92 -8.74 -32.13
N ALA A 720 -11.30 -9.23 -31.05
CA ALA A 720 -10.71 -10.57 -31.00
C ALA A 720 -11.76 -11.66 -31.31
N GLU A 721 -11.31 -12.83 -31.78
CA GLU A 721 -12.19 -13.98 -32.08
C GLU A 721 -12.95 -14.53 -30.85
N ARG A 722 -12.54 -14.12 -29.64
CA ARG A 722 -13.07 -14.57 -28.36
C ARG A 722 -13.16 -13.40 -27.39
N ASP A 723 -14.03 -13.52 -26.40
CA ASP A 723 -14.08 -12.63 -25.25
C ASP A 723 -12.84 -12.87 -24.36
N ASP A 724 -11.79 -12.10 -24.58
CA ASP A 724 -10.50 -12.16 -23.87
C ASP A 724 -9.94 -10.74 -23.67
N GLN A 725 -9.54 -10.42 -22.44
CA GLN A 725 -9.13 -9.08 -22.03
C GLN A 725 -7.82 -8.65 -22.70
N VAL A 726 -7.83 -7.51 -23.40
CA VAL A 726 -6.60 -6.90 -23.95
C VAL A 726 -5.67 -6.50 -22.79
N THR A 727 -4.42 -6.96 -22.83
CA THR A 727 -3.38 -6.68 -21.84
C THR A 727 -2.33 -5.70 -22.34
N ALA A 728 -2.01 -5.74 -23.64
CA ALA A 728 -1.01 -4.88 -24.27
C ALA A 728 -1.30 -4.66 -25.76
N ILE A 729 -0.84 -3.53 -26.27
CA ILE A 729 -0.94 -3.13 -27.68
C ILE A 729 0.42 -2.58 -28.08
N ASP A 730 1.02 -3.13 -29.14
CA ASP A 730 2.24 -2.59 -29.75
C ASP A 730 1.99 -2.25 -31.22
N TRP A 731 2.43 -1.06 -31.65
CA TRP A 731 2.36 -0.60 -33.03
C TRP A 731 3.60 -1.02 -33.83
N LEU A 732 3.41 -1.39 -35.10
CA LEU A 732 4.54 -1.56 -36.01
C LEU A 732 5.13 -0.19 -36.37
N LEU A 733 6.45 -0.11 -36.62
CA LEU A 733 7.13 1.18 -36.79
C LEU A 733 6.69 1.97 -38.05
N ASP A 734 6.09 1.28 -39.03
CA ASP A 734 5.50 1.87 -40.24
C ASP A 734 3.98 2.12 -40.13
N GLU A 735 3.40 1.87 -38.95
CA GLU A 735 1.98 1.98 -38.62
C GLU A 735 1.03 1.08 -39.43
N SER A 736 1.54 0.12 -40.21
CA SER A 736 0.72 -0.73 -41.07
C SER A 736 -0.06 -1.81 -40.30
N TYR A 737 0.46 -2.26 -39.16
CA TYR A 737 -0.14 -3.27 -38.28
C TYR A 737 -0.03 -2.92 -36.79
N LEU A 738 -0.92 -3.50 -35.99
CA LEU A 738 -0.84 -3.58 -34.53
C LEU A 738 -0.75 -5.05 -34.09
N GLN A 739 0.05 -5.32 -33.06
CA GLN A 739 0.09 -6.57 -32.30
C GLN A 739 -0.70 -6.32 -31.00
N VAL A 740 -1.71 -7.15 -30.74
CA VAL A 740 -2.59 -7.00 -29.57
C VAL A 740 -2.57 -8.29 -28.76
N ALA A 741 -2.00 -8.23 -27.56
CA ALA A 741 -1.98 -9.33 -26.63
C ALA A 741 -3.22 -9.28 -25.71
N CYS A 742 -3.82 -10.43 -25.47
CA CYS A 742 -4.86 -10.62 -24.44
C CYS A 742 -4.31 -11.48 -23.27
N LEU A 743 -5.16 -12.19 -22.52
CA LEU A 743 -4.71 -13.10 -21.46
C LEU A 743 -4.34 -14.49 -22.01
N SER A 744 -5.04 -14.99 -23.04
CA SER A 744 -4.86 -16.34 -23.58
C SER A 744 -4.16 -16.40 -24.94
N ASN A 745 -4.22 -15.33 -25.75
CA ASN A 745 -3.70 -15.32 -27.12
C ASN A 745 -3.18 -13.92 -27.53
N THR A 746 -2.66 -13.79 -28.75
CA THR A 746 -2.32 -12.53 -29.42
C THR A 746 -2.87 -12.53 -30.83
N PHE A 747 -3.42 -11.39 -31.26
CA PHE A 747 -3.95 -11.19 -32.62
C PHE A 747 -3.34 -9.96 -33.26
N TYR A 748 -3.51 -9.83 -34.58
CA TYR A 748 -2.99 -8.73 -35.37
C TYR A 748 -4.13 -7.94 -36.01
N VAL A 749 -3.96 -6.62 -36.12
CA VAL A 749 -4.91 -5.73 -36.80
C VAL A 749 -4.17 -5.00 -37.91
N SER A 750 -4.74 -5.00 -39.12
CA SER A 750 -4.23 -4.21 -40.23
C SER A 750 -4.89 -2.83 -40.25
N MET A 751 -4.09 -1.76 -40.30
CA MET A 751 -4.60 -0.40 -40.50
C MET A 751 -5.08 -0.16 -41.93
N GLY A 752 -4.54 -0.88 -42.92
CA GLY A 752 -4.96 -0.81 -44.31
C GLY A 752 -6.26 -1.55 -44.60
N GLU A 753 -6.51 -2.71 -43.96
CA GLU A 753 -7.75 -3.47 -44.12
C GLU A 753 -8.81 -3.17 -43.03
N GLN A 754 -8.45 -2.38 -42.01
CA GLN A 754 -9.30 -1.97 -40.88
C GLN A 754 -9.99 -3.14 -40.15
N ARG A 755 -9.29 -4.26 -39.99
CA ARG A 755 -9.80 -5.51 -39.38
C ARG A 755 -8.72 -6.35 -38.74
N VAL A 756 -9.15 -7.34 -37.94
CA VAL A 756 -8.29 -8.44 -37.49
C VAL A 756 -7.80 -9.26 -38.69
N VAL A 757 -6.53 -9.63 -38.66
CA VAL A 757 -5.85 -10.43 -39.67
C VAL A 757 -5.00 -11.53 -39.00
N ASN A 758 -4.71 -12.59 -39.75
CA ASN A 758 -3.71 -13.58 -39.35
C ASN A 758 -2.31 -12.96 -39.32
N ALA A 759 -1.38 -13.58 -38.60
CA ALA A 759 0.02 -13.16 -38.58
C ALA A 759 0.60 -13.16 -40.02
N THR A 760 0.96 -11.98 -40.51
CA THR A 760 1.60 -11.80 -41.84
C THR A 760 3.11 -11.92 -41.72
N GLU A 761 3.79 -12.26 -42.81
CA GLU A 761 5.27 -12.30 -42.84
C GLU A 761 5.87 -10.94 -42.46
N THR A 762 5.24 -9.83 -42.85
CA THR A 762 5.59 -8.46 -42.41
C THR A 762 5.51 -8.31 -40.89
N ALA A 763 4.39 -8.68 -40.27
CA ALA A 763 4.22 -8.60 -38.81
C ALA A 763 5.22 -9.48 -38.02
N ILE A 764 5.70 -10.57 -38.63
CA ILE A 764 6.66 -11.52 -38.05
C ILE A 764 8.12 -11.06 -38.25
N THR A 765 8.42 -10.22 -39.25
CA THR A 765 9.81 -9.86 -39.64
C THR A 765 10.20 -8.40 -39.38
N CYS A 766 9.23 -7.50 -39.22
CA CYS A 766 9.49 -6.06 -39.05
C CYS A 766 9.63 -5.62 -37.57
N ASP A 767 10.27 -4.46 -37.38
CA ASP A 767 10.49 -3.87 -36.05
C ASP A 767 9.22 -3.21 -35.49
N TRP A 768 8.82 -3.64 -34.30
CA TRP A 768 7.74 -3.01 -33.52
C TRP A 768 8.29 -1.87 -32.65
N TYR A 769 7.55 -0.75 -32.63
CA TYR A 769 7.93 0.51 -32.00
C TYR A 769 8.10 0.34 -30.48
N THR A 770 7.02 -0.05 -29.80
CA THR A 770 7.03 -0.55 -28.43
C THR A 770 7.17 -2.08 -28.42
N ARG A 771 7.47 -2.65 -27.25
CA ARG A 771 7.31 -4.08 -26.95
C ARG A 771 6.82 -4.20 -25.52
N THR A 772 5.50 -4.19 -25.38
CA THR A 772 4.76 -4.35 -24.13
C THR A 772 3.96 -5.67 -24.11
N CYS A 773 3.74 -6.30 -25.27
CA CYS A 773 3.08 -7.59 -25.44
C CYS A 773 3.87 -8.76 -24.84
N PRO A 774 3.44 -9.36 -23.71
CA PRO A 774 4.13 -10.47 -23.06
C PRO A 774 3.83 -11.84 -23.72
N LEU A 775 3.21 -11.80 -24.91
CA LEU A 775 2.83 -12.92 -25.77
C LEU A 775 3.34 -12.59 -27.20
N SER A 776 4.66 -12.52 -27.35
CA SER A 776 5.33 -12.18 -28.62
C SER A 776 6.52 -13.11 -28.87
N TRP A 777 6.87 -13.30 -30.15
CA TRP A 777 7.90 -14.26 -30.57
C TRP A 777 9.27 -13.95 -29.93
N GLU A 778 9.62 -12.68 -29.84
CA GLU A 778 10.90 -12.16 -29.35
C GLU A 778 10.97 -12.04 -27.82
N ALA A 779 9.86 -12.29 -27.12
CA ALA A 779 9.77 -12.29 -25.66
C ALA A 779 9.37 -13.67 -25.09
N GLN A 780 9.21 -14.70 -25.92
CA GLN A 780 8.73 -16.04 -25.51
C GLN A 780 9.52 -16.62 -24.32
N GLY A 781 10.83 -16.41 -24.29
CA GLY A 781 11.73 -16.89 -23.25
C GLY A 781 11.59 -16.20 -21.88
N THR A 782 10.90 -15.05 -21.81
CA THR A 782 10.58 -14.41 -20.52
C THR A 782 9.64 -15.26 -19.65
N ARG A 783 8.90 -16.20 -20.29
CA ARG A 783 8.06 -17.21 -19.65
C ARG A 783 8.90 -18.47 -19.38
N GLN A 784 9.44 -18.59 -18.18
CA GLN A 784 10.17 -19.77 -17.74
C GLN A 784 9.26 -21.02 -17.73
N SER A 785 9.84 -22.19 -18.03
CA SER A 785 9.08 -23.45 -18.16
C SER A 785 8.25 -23.80 -16.91
N LEU A 786 6.95 -24.07 -17.13
CA LEU A 786 5.83 -24.12 -16.16
C LEU A 786 5.85 -25.28 -15.15
N THR A 787 7.03 -25.75 -14.75
CA THR A 787 7.22 -27.00 -13.99
C THR A 787 6.71 -26.98 -12.55
N LYS A 788 6.51 -25.80 -11.91
CA LYS A 788 5.98 -25.69 -10.53
C LYS A 788 5.14 -24.43 -10.29
N GLY A 789 3.87 -24.49 -10.71
CA GLY A 789 2.85 -23.47 -10.40
C GLY A 789 2.84 -22.29 -11.38
N ALA A 790 1.69 -21.63 -11.50
CA ALA A 790 1.43 -20.63 -12.53
C ALA A 790 2.03 -19.24 -12.21
N THR A 791 3.35 -19.09 -12.37
CA THR A 791 3.99 -17.76 -12.53
C THR A 791 3.67 -17.21 -13.92
N ALA A 792 2.63 -16.39 -14.01
CA ALA A 792 2.27 -15.68 -15.23
C ALA A 792 3.02 -14.35 -15.30
N VAL A 793 3.74 -14.11 -16.40
CA VAL A 793 4.26 -12.78 -16.74
C VAL A 793 3.07 -11.88 -17.02
N SER A 794 2.90 -10.82 -16.22
CA SER A 794 1.80 -9.86 -16.33
C SER A 794 2.13 -8.76 -17.34
N HIS A 795 3.35 -8.21 -17.28
CA HIS A 795 3.79 -7.11 -18.15
C HIS A 795 5.26 -7.29 -18.55
N CYS A 796 5.63 -6.76 -19.72
CA CYS A 796 7.02 -6.63 -20.13
C CYS A 796 7.31 -5.24 -20.74
N SER A 797 8.59 -4.91 -20.88
CA SER A 797 9.04 -3.71 -21.58
C SER A 797 10.44 -3.94 -22.19
N ARG A 798 10.65 -3.52 -23.45
CA ARG A 798 11.96 -3.54 -24.12
C ARG A 798 12.69 -2.20 -23.95
N SER A 799 13.99 -2.28 -23.69
CA SER A 799 14.92 -1.15 -23.73
C SER A 799 15.00 -0.49 -25.13
N SER A 800 15.15 0.83 -25.17
CA SER A 800 15.29 1.64 -26.40
C SER A 800 16.47 1.18 -27.27
N ASN A 801 17.58 0.76 -26.66
CA ASN A 801 18.77 0.25 -27.34
C ASN A 801 18.64 -1.20 -27.86
N LYS A 802 17.50 -1.86 -27.61
CA LYS A 802 17.22 -3.27 -27.94
C LYS A 802 18.18 -4.30 -27.32
N ALA A 803 18.92 -3.97 -26.26
CA ALA A 803 19.82 -4.92 -25.59
C ALA A 803 19.10 -5.82 -24.57
N LEU A 804 18.08 -5.27 -23.89
CA LEU A 804 17.41 -5.86 -22.73
C LEU A 804 15.88 -5.84 -22.85
N ILE A 805 15.23 -6.82 -22.21
CA ILE A 805 13.79 -6.85 -21.95
C ILE A 805 13.56 -7.16 -20.47
N VAL A 806 12.65 -6.42 -19.83
CA VAL A 806 12.22 -6.67 -18.44
C VAL A 806 10.83 -7.28 -18.44
N ALA A 807 10.60 -8.22 -17.53
CA ALA A 807 9.31 -8.85 -17.28
C ALA A 807 8.97 -8.77 -15.79
N GLY A 808 7.72 -8.43 -15.48
CA GLY A 808 7.12 -8.56 -14.15
C GLY A 808 6.15 -9.74 -14.11
N ASP A 809 6.07 -10.44 -12.98
CA ASP A 809 5.13 -11.56 -12.79
C ASP A 809 4.07 -11.32 -11.72
N ASN A 810 3.11 -12.24 -11.67
CA ASN A 810 2.03 -12.29 -10.69
C ASN A 810 2.48 -12.63 -9.25
N GLN A 811 3.78 -12.82 -8.98
CA GLN A 811 4.37 -13.08 -7.66
C GLN A 811 5.29 -11.94 -7.16
N GLY A 812 5.41 -10.84 -7.91
CA GLY A 812 6.26 -9.70 -7.54
C GLY A 812 7.72 -9.82 -7.96
N ARG A 813 8.04 -10.77 -8.84
CA ARG A 813 9.38 -10.96 -9.39
C ARG A 813 9.57 -10.04 -10.59
N LEU A 814 10.57 -9.18 -10.51
CA LEU A 814 11.06 -8.42 -11.67
C LEU A 814 12.28 -9.15 -12.22
N THR A 815 12.23 -9.59 -13.48
CA THR A 815 13.35 -10.29 -14.13
C THR A 815 13.77 -9.59 -15.41
N VAL A 816 15.07 -9.30 -15.53
CA VAL A 816 15.66 -8.72 -16.74
C VAL A 816 16.40 -9.79 -17.53
N TYR A 817 16.10 -9.86 -18.82
CA TYR A 817 16.68 -10.79 -19.79
C TYR A 817 17.36 -10.00 -20.92
N LYS A 818 18.25 -10.67 -21.65
CA LYS A 818 18.75 -10.18 -22.94
C LYS A 818 17.59 -10.10 -23.95
N TYR A 819 17.63 -9.15 -24.86
CA TYR A 819 16.69 -9.07 -25.99
C TYR A 819 17.40 -9.35 -27.33
N PRO A 820 16.78 -10.09 -28.27
CA PRO A 820 15.58 -10.91 -28.10
C PRO A 820 15.76 -12.04 -27.06
N CYS A 821 14.66 -12.54 -26.51
CA CYS A 821 14.61 -13.63 -25.54
C CYS A 821 13.81 -14.80 -26.11
N TYR A 822 14.47 -15.66 -26.89
CA TYR A 822 13.81 -16.75 -27.64
C TYR A 822 13.66 -18.07 -26.88
N SER A 823 14.33 -18.27 -25.76
CA SER A 823 14.37 -19.57 -25.07
C SER A 823 13.72 -19.53 -23.70
N THR A 824 12.77 -20.43 -23.43
CA THR A 824 12.14 -20.62 -22.09
C THR A 824 13.11 -21.16 -21.03
N LYS A 825 14.39 -21.36 -21.40
CA LYS A 825 15.52 -21.70 -20.54
C LYS A 825 16.51 -20.53 -20.37
N ALA A 826 16.23 -19.35 -20.92
CA ALA A 826 17.12 -18.19 -20.84
C ALA A 826 17.37 -17.76 -19.39
N ALA A 827 18.64 -17.52 -19.03
CA ALA A 827 18.98 -16.99 -17.72
C ALA A 827 18.59 -15.50 -17.62
N GLY A 828 17.88 -15.13 -16.55
CA GLY A 828 17.49 -13.75 -16.27
C GLY A 828 17.98 -13.28 -14.90
N LEU A 829 18.19 -11.97 -14.75
CA LEU A 829 18.50 -11.34 -13.48
C LEU A 829 17.20 -11.02 -12.72
N THR A 830 16.79 -11.92 -11.81
CA THR A 830 15.56 -11.77 -11.02
C THR A 830 15.78 -11.02 -9.70
N ARG A 831 14.83 -10.13 -9.36
CA ARG A 831 14.71 -9.41 -8.09
C ARG A 831 13.34 -9.72 -7.45
N TYR A 832 13.32 -9.82 -6.11
CA TYR A 832 12.18 -10.33 -5.32
C TYR A 832 11.70 -9.30 -4.27
N LEU A 833 11.41 -8.07 -4.72
CA LEU A 833 11.20 -6.92 -3.81
C LEU A 833 9.74 -6.45 -3.74
N HIS A 834 8.95 -6.58 -4.81
CA HIS A 834 7.50 -6.48 -4.68
C HIS A 834 6.97 -7.72 -3.94
N SER A 835 5.91 -7.53 -3.15
CA SER A 835 5.29 -8.52 -2.28
C SER A 835 3.89 -8.96 -2.74
N SER A 836 3.51 -8.49 -3.93
CA SER A 836 2.31 -8.77 -4.72
C SER A 836 2.68 -8.79 -6.21
N ALA A 837 1.73 -9.12 -7.08
CA ALA A 837 1.90 -8.98 -8.53
C ALA A 837 2.40 -7.58 -8.94
N ILE A 838 3.19 -7.53 -10.01
CA ILE A 838 3.56 -6.29 -10.71
C ILE A 838 2.42 -5.95 -11.69
N GLY A 839 1.88 -4.73 -11.58
CA GLY A 839 0.81 -4.19 -12.43
C GLY A 839 1.31 -3.24 -13.53
N GLY A 840 2.61 -2.96 -13.58
CA GLY A 840 3.23 -2.28 -14.70
C GLY A 840 4.74 -2.25 -14.60
N VAL A 841 5.42 -2.28 -15.74
CA VAL A 841 6.87 -2.09 -15.84
C VAL A 841 7.22 -1.35 -17.12
N ALA A 842 8.14 -0.39 -17.05
CA ALA A 842 8.64 0.33 -18.22
C ALA A 842 10.14 0.61 -18.10
N PHE A 843 10.89 0.43 -19.19
CA PHE A 843 12.18 1.10 -19.36
C PHE A 843 11.96 2.59 -19.59
N GLU A 844 12.76 3.42 -18.92
CA GLU A 844 12.95 4.82 -19.25
C GLU A 844 13.42 4.97 -20.72
N SER A 845 13.08 6.07 -21.40
CA SER A 845 13.44 6.25 -22.82
C SER A 845 14.96 6.31 -23.08
N SER A 846 15.79 6.64 -22.07
CA SER A 846 17.25 6.52 -22.17
C SER A 846 17.80 5.12 -21.82
N SER A 847 16.94 4.19 -21.37
CA SER A 847 17.25 2.83 -20.92
C SER A 847 18.21 2.70 -19.73
N ARG A 848 18.53 3.80 -19.04
CA ARG A 848 19.32 3.82 -17.80
C ARG A 848 18.53 3.41 -16.57
N CYS A 849 17.21 3.49 -16.65
CA CYS A 849 16.29 3.28 -15.55
C CYS A 849 15.13 2.36 -15.98
N ILE A 850 14.61 1.59 -15.03
CA ILE A 850 13.34 0.85 -15.11
C ILE A 850 12.47 1.34 -13.97
N LEU A 851 11.17 1.53 -14.19
CA LEU A 851 10.18 1.72 -13.12
C LEU A 851 9.20 0.55 -13.12
N SER A 852 8.95 -0.05 -11.95
CA SER A 852 7.91 -1.05 -11.74
C SER A 852 6.90 -0.59 -10.70
N GLY A 853 5.62 -0.87 -10.94
CA GLY A 853 4.52 -0.63 -10.01
C GLY A 853 3.95 -1.96 -9.51
N GLY A 854 3.80 -2.09 -8.20
CA GLY A 854 3.10 -3.22 -7.59
C GLY A 854 1.60 -2.96 -7.50
N THR A 855 0.79 -4.01 -7.68
CA THR A 855 -0.64 -3.93 -7.35
C THR A 855 -0.80 -3.95 -5.84
N GLY A 856 -0.99 -5.13 -5.23
CA GLY A 856 -1.31 -5.30 -3.82
C GLY A 856 -0.24 -4.89 -2.80
N ASP A 857 0.80 -4.13 -3.16
CA ASP A 857 1.67 -3.40 -2.23
C ASP A 857 1.75 -1.88 -2.49
N ALA A 858 1.05 -1.38 -3.52
CA ALA A 858 0.86 0.03 -3.89
C ALA A 858 2.15 0.87 -4.02
N CYS A 859 3.31 0.22 -4.10
CA CYS A 859 4.61 0.88 -4.17
C CYS A 859 5.16 0.90 -5.58
N MET A 860 6.11 1.81 -5.82
CA MET A 860 6.85 1.89 -7.08
C MET A 860 8.34 1.74 -6.81
N MET A 861 9.03 0.94 -7.63
CA MET A 861 10.47 0.70 -7.50
C MET A 861 11.21 1.15 -8.75
N GLN A 862 12.21 2.01 -8.56
CA GLN A 862 13.08 2.53 -9.60
C GLN A 862 14.39 1.78 -9.58
N TRP A 863 14.76 1.20 -10.71
CA TRP A 863 15.93 0.34 -10.85
C TRP A 863 16.92 0.94 -11.84
N LYS A 864 18.14 1.18 -11.37
CA LYS A 864 19.26 1.66 -12.19
C LYS A 864 19.83 0.50 -12.99
N VAL A 865 19.93 0.66 -14.30
CA VAL A 865 20.64 -0.24 -15.22
C VAL A 865 22.10 0.22 -15.28
N VAL A 866 23.00 -0.59 -14.73
CA VAL A 866 24.44 -0.31 -14.66
C VAL A 866 25.15 -1.16 -15.72
N PRO A 867 25.80 -0.54 -16.72
CA PRO A 867 26.58 -1.27 -17.73
C PRO A 867 27.65 -2.17 -17.11
N ALA A 868 28.00 -3.26 -17.81
CA ALA A 868 29.15 -4.06 -17.44
C ALA A 868 30.44 -3.21 -17.46
N PRO A 869 31.36 -3.36 -16.48
CA PRO A 869 32.66 -2.73 -16.58
C PRO A 869 33.42 -3.32 -17.78
N GLU A 870 33.91 -2.46 -18.67
CA GLU A 870 34.65 -2.88 -19.85
C GLU A 870 35.88 -3.71 -19.44
N ARG A 871 35.99 -4.94 -19.97
CA ARG A 871 37.24 -5.68 -19.87
C ARG A 871 38.27 -4.96 -20.73
N PRO A 872 39.47 -4.62 -20.20
CA PRO A 872 40.52 -4.02 -21.01
C PRO A 872 40.88 -4.98 -22.14
N THR A 873 40.66 -4.53 -23.38
CA THR A 873 40.81 -5.34 -24.58
C THR A 873 42.28 -5.60 -24.88
N SER A 874 42.75 -6.81 -24.58
CA SER A 874 44.11 -7.24 -24.90
C SER A 874 44.29 -7.41 -26.41
N THR A 875 44.66 -6.33 -27.10
CA THR A 875 44.97 -6.32 -28.53
C THR A 875 46.26 -7.08 -28.81
N ALA A 876 46.16 -8.40 -28.98
CA ALA A 876 47.21 -9.26 -29.49
C ALA A 876 46.60 -10.24 -30.50
N ALA A 877 46.77 -9.95 -31.79
CA ALA A 877 46.35 -10.86 -32.85
C ALA A 877 47.34 -12.03 -32.95
N SER A 878 46.83 -13.27 -32.99
CA SER A 878 47.62 -14.44 -33.39
C SER A 878 46.82 -15.36 -34.31
N THR A 879 47.41 -15.55 -35.48
CA THR A 879 47.11 -16.45 -36.60
C THR A 879 46.40 -17.78 -36.28
N ARG A 880 45.49 -18.17 -37.20
CA ARG A 880 44.92 -19.52 -37.30
C ARG A 880 45.98 -20.60 -37.51
N SER A 881 45.72 -21.80 -37.00
CA SER A 881 46.05 -23.06 -37.67
C SER A 881 44.91 -24.07 -37.50
N ASN A 882 44.53 -24.74 -38.59
CA ASN A 882 43.59 -25.87 -38.56
C ASN A 882 44.39 -27.17 -38.58
N SER A 883 44.00 -28.15 -37.77
CA SER A 883 44.39 -29.55 -37.93
C SER A 883 43.22 -30.46 -37.52
N VAL A 884 43.03 -31.56 -38.24
CA VAL A 884 41.86 -32.45 -38.11
C VAL A 884 42.33 -33.85 -37.69
N SER A 885 41.68 -34.44 -36.69
CA SER A 885 41.60 -35.91 -36.52
C SER A 885 40.43 -36.32 -35.64
N THR A 886 39.75 -37.40 -36.02
CA THR A 886 38.48 -37.90 -35.46
C THR A 886 38.69 -38.98 -34.37
N THR A 887 37.59 -39.51 -33.82
CA THR A 887 37.43 -40.70 -32.95
C THR A 887 37.47 -40.45 -31.43
N ALA A 888 36.66 -41.12 -30.59
CA ALA A 888 35.40 -41.83 -30.83
C ALA A 888 34.60 -41.98 -29.51
N SER A 889 33.32 -42.37 -29.65
CA SER A 889 32.36 -42.83 -28.64
C SER A 889 32.89 -43.49 -27.36
N PHE A 890 32.19 -43.30 -26.23
CA PHE A 890 31.39 -44.40 -25.63
C PHE A 890 30.25 -43.89 -24.71
N VAL A 891 29.30 -44.76 -24.41
CA VAL A 891 28.16 -44.55 -23.49
C VAL A 891 28.49 -44.93 -22.04
N ASP A 892 27.79 -44.35 -21.07
CA ASP A 892 26.85 -45.13 -20.22
C ASP A 892 25.83 -44.19 -19.51
N SER A 893 25.11 -44.69 -18.50
CA SER A 893 23.73 -44.32 -18.19
C SER A 893 23.45 -44.02 -16.70
N SER A 894 22.16 -43.93 -16.35
CA SER A 894 21.64 -43.58 -15.01
C SER A 894 21.97 -44.66 -13.95
N SER A 895 22.02 -44.38 -12.65
CA SER A 895 20.82 -44.09 -11.87
C SER A 895 21.08 -44.04 -10.34
N SER A 896 20.11 -43.47 -9.61
CA SER A 896 19.74 -43.74 -8.20
C SER A 896 20.72 -43.52 -7.03
N SER A 897 20.16 -42.94 -5.96
CA SER A 897 20.72 -42.89 -4.60
C SER A 897 20.58 -44.23 -3.85
N PRO A 898 21.23 -44.37 -2.67
CA PRO A 898 20.40 -44.44 -1.46
C PRO A 898 20.96 -43.65 -0.25
N LYS A 899 20.30 -43.77 0.91
CA LYS A 899 20.51 -42.99 2.14
C LYS A 899 21.19 -43.79 3.28
N THR A 900 21.77 -43.03 4.22
CA THR A 900 21.85 -43.28 5.69
C THR A 900 22.47 -44.57 6.25
N ALA A 901 23.52 -44.38 7.07
CA ALA A 901 23.73 -45.15 8.29
C ALA A 901 24.43 -44.30 9.38
N GLN A 902 24.06 -44.51 10.64
CA GLN A 902 24.80 -44.21 11.87
C GLN A 902 25.24 -45.57 12.48
N PRO A 903 25.99 -45.68 13.61
CA PRO A 903 26.55 -44.66 14.51
C PRO A 903 28.06 -44.90 14.85
N SER A 904 28.53 -44.25 15.92
CA SER A 904 29.44 -44.78 16.98
C SER A 904 30.71 -43.96 17.28
N THR A 905 31.29 -44.22 18.46
CA THR A 905 32.21 -43.35 19.20
C THR A 905 33.58 -44.00 19.46
N ALA A 906 34.68 -43.25 19.33
CA ALA A 906 35.96 -43.60 19.96
C ALA A 906 36.85 -42.37 20.24
N THR A 907 37.44 -42.35 21.43
CA THR A 907 38.34 -41.32 21.97
C THR A 907 39.79 -41.51 21.51
N ALA A 908 40.54 -40.43 21.24
CA ALA A 908 42.01 -40.42 21.36
C ALA A 908 42.60 -39.02 21.59
N THR A 909 43.39 -38.88 22.67
CA THR A 909 44.02 -37.63 23.14
C THR A 909 45.42 -37.44 22.57
N THR A 910 45.86 -36.20 22.32
CA THR A 910 47.27 -35.79 22.59
C THR A 910 47.39 -34.27 22.77
N THR A 911 48.55 -33.80 23.24
CA THR A 911 48.74 -32.53 23.99
C THR A 911 49.96 -31.73 23.51
N ALA A 912 50.26 -30.60 24.18
CA ALA A 912 51.32 -29.60 23.96
C ALA A 912 50.93 -28.50 22.93
N THR A 913 50.88 -27.20 23.25
CA THR A 913 51.50 -26.33 24.28
C THR A 913 52.95 -25.93 23.99
N ALA A 914 53.14 -24.76 23.37
CA ALA A 914 54.34 -23.92 23.53
C ALA A 914 54.02 -22.43 23.20
N THR A 915 54.46 -21.54 24.09
CA THR A 915 54.62 -20.09 23.89
C THR A 915 55.87 -19.81 23.00
N ALA A 916 56.22 -18.61 22.54
CA ALA A 916 55.97 -17.26 23.08
C ALA A 916 56.21 -16.12 22.05
N THR A 917 55.71 -14.90 22.37
CA THR A 917 56.34 -13.54 22.28
C THR A 917 57.29 -13.14 21.12
N THR A 918 57.35 -11.90 20.57
CA THR A 918 56.94 -10.56 21.08
C THR A 918 56.96 -9.46 19.99
N THR A 919 56.53 -8.23 20.33
CA THR A 919 57.00 -6.88 19.82
C THR A 919 56.71 -6.48 18.34
N THR A 920 55.78 -5.55 18.04
CA THR A 920 55.86 -4.04 18.03
C THR A 920 56.64 -3.39 16.85
N THR A 921 56.29 -2.25 16.23
CA THR A 921 55.04 -1.51 15.87
C THR A 921 55.45 -0.26 15.01
N HIS A 922 54.49 0.44 14.39
CA HIS A 922 54.55 1.80 13.78
C HIS A 922 55.37 2.05 12.46
N GLN A 923 54.65 2.53 11.42
CA GLN A 923 54.64 3.90 10.82
C GLN A 923 55.91 4.79 10.91
N PRO A 924 56.17 5.75 9.96
CA PRO A 924 55.16 6.74 9.50
C PRO A 924 55.30 7.40 8.08
N ALA A 925 54.32 8.27 7.79
CA ALA A 925 54.39 9.62 7.14
C ALA A 925 54.77 9.90 5.66
N GLU A 926 54.10 10.97 5.21
CA GLU A 926 54.12 11.85 4.03
C GLU A 926 55.45 12.21 3.29
N ALA A 927 55.31 12.61 2.01
CA ALA A 927 56.04 13.75 1.42
C ALA A 927 55.39 14.29 0.12
N ARG A 928 55.60 15.58 -0.20
CA ARG A 928 55.32 16.23 -1.51
C ARG A 928 56.62 16.38 -2.33
N ASN A 929 56.55 16.44 -3.68
CA ASN A 929 56.90 17.65 -4.46
C ASN A 929 56.87 17.48 -6.01
N THR A 930 56.97 18.61 -6.70
CA THR A 930 56.85 18.85 -8.16
C THR A 930 58.21 19.02 -8.87
N THR A 931 58.31 18.75 -10.19
CA THR A 931 59.14 19.55 -11.14
C THR A 931 58.94 19.25 -12.66
N THR A 932 58.56 20.29 -13.41
CA THR A 932 59.02 20.71 -14.77
C THR A 932 59.43 19.73 -15.92
N ALA A 933 58.53 19.61 -16.91
CA ALA A 933 58.66 19.90 -18.37
C ALA A 933 60.00 19.82 -19.16
N LYS A 934 59.95 19.29 -20.41
CA LYS A 934 60.18 20.06 -21.68
C LYS A 934 60.03 19.30 -23.04
N LEU A 935 59.48 20.05 -24.03
CA LEU A 935 59.75 20.06 -25.49
C LEU A 935 59.22 18.96 -26.47
N SER A 936 59.09 19.42 -27.73
CA SER A 936 58.39 18.89 -28.93
C SER A 936 59.43 18.65 -30.09
N PRO A 937 59.10 18.27 -31.37
CA PRO A 937 57.85 18.33 -32.18
C PRO A 937 57.51 16.96 -32.89
N ALA A 938 56.80 16.77 -34.03
CA ALA A 938 56.28 17.64 -35.12
C ALA A 938 55.13 17.01 -35.98
N VAL A 939 54.42 17.87 -36.74
CA VAL A 939 54.04 17.81 -38.20
C VAL A 939 53.89 16.42 -38.89
N THR A 940 52.85 16.06 -39.66
CA THR A 940 51.64 16.73 -40.25
C THR A 940 50.29 16.17 -39.71
N ALA A 941 49.05 16.66 -39.97
CA ALA A 941 48.47 17.81 -40.72
C ALA A 941 47.78 17.59 -42.11
N SER A 942 46.53 17.07 -42.13
CA SER A 942 45.41 17.51 -43.00
C SER A 942 44.07 17.29 -42.25
N THR A 943 43.04 18.17 -42.14
CA THR A 943 42.37 19.22 -42.95
C THR A 943 41.48 18.69 -44.08
N ALA A 944 40.19 19.05 -44.23
CA ALA A 944 39.24 19.84 -43.41
C ALA A 944 37.79 19.37 -43.79
N SER A 945 36.66 19.83 -43.21
CA SER A 945 36.19 21.22 -43.07
C SER A 945 35.08 21.39 -42.02
N ILE A 946 34.93 22.62 -41.53
CA ILE A 946 33.88 23.07 -40.59
C ILE A 946 32.97 24.06 -41.33
N ALA A 947 31.67 24.05 -41.01
CA ALA A 947 30.76 25.18 -41.28
C ALA A 947 30.23 25.72 -39.94
N ALA A 948 30.39 27.02 -39.68
CA ALA A 948 30.00 27.65 -38.42
C ALA A 948 29.45 29.06 -38.65
N MET A 949 28.18 29.26 -38.34
CA MET A 949 27.45 30.53 -38.23
C MET A 949 26.26 30.30 -37.28
N SER A 950 25.80 31.25 -36.47
CA SER A 950 26.42 32.50 -36.00
C SER A 950 25.64 32.98 -34.76
N LEU A 951 26.29 33.63 -33.80
CA LEU A 951 25.62 34.14 -32.60
C LEU A 951 24.58 35.21 -32.91
N SER A 952 23.34 35.02 -32.44
CA SER A 952 22.41 36.10 -32.12
C SER A 952 21.57 35.69 -30.90
N ALA A 953 21.31 36.64 -30.01
CA ALA A 953 20.57 36.40 -28.77
C ALA A 953 19.51 37.50 -28.56
N PRO A 954 18.22 37.15 -28.40
CA PRO A 954 17.23 38.04 -27.83
C PRO A 954 17.24 37.94 -26.30
N ALA A 955 17.01 39.06 -25.61
CA ALA A 955 17.00 39.12 -24.15
C ALA A 955 15.60 39.38 -23.59
N LEU A 956 15.35 38.84 -22.39
CA LEU A 956 14.16 39.09 -21.53
C LEU A 956 12.84 38.50 -22.10
N SER A 957 11.84 38.16 -21.27
CA SER A 957 11.57 38.57 -19.89
C SER A 957 11.44 37.43 -18.87
N ALA A 958 11.89 37.68 -17.63
CA ALA A 958 11.61 36.82 -16.48
C ALA A 958 10.22 37.12 -15.89
N GLY A 959 9.49 36.09 -15.43
CA GLY A 959 8.12 36.26 -14.94
C GLY A 959 7.47 35.00 -14.37
N GLY A 960 8.16 34.26 -13.49
CA GLY A 960 7.63 33.03 -12.90
C GLY A 960 8.47 32.50 -11.75
N ARG A 961 8.37 33.12 -10.56
CA ARG A 961 8.94 32.55 -9.33
C ARG A 961 7.96 31.54 -8.73
N SER A 962 8.35 30.26 -8.70
CA SER A 962 7.89 29.32 -7.68
C SER A 962 8.96 29.27 -6.59
N CYS A 963 8.56 29.12 -5.32
CA CYS A 963 9.41 29.42 -4.17
C CYS A 963 9.71 28.17 -3.34
N VAL A 964 10.81 27.48 -3.67
CA VAL A 964 11.44 26.48 -2.79
C VAL A 964 12.96 26.69 -2.82
N PRO A 965 13.57 27.26 -1.76
CA PRO A 965 15.03 27.31 -1.63
C PRO A 965 15.58 25.93 -1.17
N PRO A 966 16.83 25.57 -1.51
CA PRO A 966 17.47 24.38 -0.96
C PRO A 966 17.70 24.53 0.55
N LEU A 967 17.38 23.49 1.33
CA LEU A 967 17.36 23.48 2.80
C LEU A 967 18.75 23.56 3.50
N TYR A 968 19.78 24.04 2.81
CA TYR A 968 21.16 24.08 3.30
C TYR A 968 21.60 25.48 3.77
N ASP A 969 21.20 26.54 3.07
CA ASP A 969 21.70 27.90 3.33
C ASP A 969 21.13 28.50 4.63
N THR A 970 19.86 28.20 4.95
CA THR A 970 19.19 28.65 6.20
C THR A 970 19.85 28.09 7.46
N TYR A 971 20.42 26.87 7.40
CA TYR A 971 21.17 26.28 8.51
C TYR A 971 22.49 27.03 8.80
N LEU A 972 23.13 27.57 7.76
CA LEU A 972 24.37 28.35 7.89
C LEU A 972 24.11 29.78 8.37
N GLU A 973 23.03 30.44 7.92
CA GLU A 973 22.61 31.74 8.47
C GLU A 973 22.20 31.64 9.95
N TRP A 974 21.58 30.54 10.38
CA TRP A 974 21.23 30.35 11.79
C TRP A 974 22.49 30.24 12.68
N LYS A 975 23.50 29.48 12.24
CA LYS A 975 24.79 29.36 12.95
C LYS A 975 25.54 30.71 13.07
N SER A 976 25.49 31.57 12.06
CA SER A 976 26.13 32.90 12.15
C SER A 976 25.40 33.85 13.10
N ARG A 977 24.06 33.80 13.15
CA ARG A 977 23.26 34.62 14.08
C ARG A 977 23.36 34.15 15.54
N ALA A 978 23.40 32.84 15.78
CA ALA A 978 23.60 32.30 17.13
C ALA A 978 24.98 32.70 17.72
N ALA A 979 26.03 32.74 16.89
CA ALA A 979 27.36 33.21 17.31
C ALA A 979 27.41 34.72 17.60
N ALA A 980 26.61 35.54 16.90
CA ALA A 980 26.56 37.00 17.08
C ALA A 980 25.80 37.44 18.35
N ALA A 981 25.02 36.56 18.98
CA ALA A 981 24.21 36.87 20.16
C ALA A 981 24.94 36.65 21.51
N LEU A 982 26.21 36.22 21.48
CA LEU A 982 26.97 35.79 22.67
C LEU A 982 28.25 36.60 22.95
N ILE A 983 28.50 37.69 22.22
CA ILE A 983 29.60 38.62 22.50
C ILE A 983 29.07 40.06 22.39
N GLY A 984 28.88 40.70 23.56
CA GLY A 984 28.28 42.04 23.67
C GLY A 984 28.40 42.56 25.10
N ASP A 985 29.65 42.84 25.52
CA ASP A 985 30.01 43.22 26.89
C ASP A 985 29.47 44.60 27.31
N GLY A 986 29.29 44.80 28.62
CA GLY A 986 28.63 45.99 29.18
C GLY A 986 29.55 47.15 29.58
N SER A 987 29.09 48.38 29.34
CA SER A 987 29.49 49.65 30.00
C SER A 987 28.60 50.79 29.46
N GLY A 988 28.26 51.86 30.21
CA GLY A 988 28.44 52.14 31.64
C GLY A 988 27.80 53.49 32.03
N ASP A 989 27.47 53.64 33.32
CA ASP A 989 27.28 54.85 34.15
C ASP A 989 26.24 55.97 33.82
N ASP A 990 25.64 56.48 34.92
CA ASP A 990 25.23 57.87 35.22
C ASP A 990 24.24 58.66 34.30
N SER A 991 23.10 59.23 34.76
CA SER A 991 22.89 59.94 36.04
C SER A 991 21.50 60.62 36.18
N VAL A 992 21.05 60.83 37.45
CA VAL A 992 20.34 62.01 38.01
C VAL A 992 18.84 62.36 37.68
N SER A 993 18.07 62.54 38.77
CA SER A 993 16.82 63.36 38.94
C SER A 993 15.49 62.91 38.29
N SER A 994 14.29 63.24 38.81
CA SER A 994 13.82 63.59 40.19
C SER A 994 12.29 63.72 40.20
N ASP A 995 11.64 63.45 41.36
CA ASP A 995 10.31 63.95 41.78
C ASP A 995 9.05 63.58 40.95
N ALA A 996 7.80 63.64 41.47
CA ALA A 996 7.27 63.45 42.84
C ALA A 996 5.72 63.31 42.80
N ALA A 997 5.14 62.58 43.78
CA ALA A 997 3.69 62.40 44.04
C ALA A 997 2.85 61.79 42.89
N GLY A 998 1.67 61.19 43.11
CA GLY A 998 0.92 60.75 44.29
C GLY A 998 -0.07 59.66 43.81
N GLY A 999 -0.54 58.69 44.61
CA GLY A 999 -1.33 58.89 45.84
C GLY A 999 -2.82 58.85 45.50
N GLY A 1000 -3.46 57.66 45.58
CA GLY A 1000 -4.88 57.49 45.20
C GLY A 1000 -5.33 56.03 45.21
N ASP A 1001 -5.68 55.51 46.39
CA ASP A 1001 -6.28 54.18 46.60
C ASP A 1001 -7.82 54.24 46.49
N GLY A 1002 -8.49 53.10 46.26
CA GLY A 1002 -9.95 52.98 46.31
C GLY A 1002 -10.58 52.05 45.26
N GLY A 1003 -10.88 50.81 45.64
CA GLY A 1003 -11.75 49.90 44.88
C GLY A 1003 -13.03 49.55 45.64
N ALA A 1004 -14.07 49.04 44.95
CA ALA A 1004 -15.15 48.21 45.52
C ALA A 1004 -16.18 47.74 44.46
N ASN A 1005 -16.74 46.55 44.70
CA ASN A 1005 -17.86 45.90 44.01
C ASN A 1005 -19.18 46.70 44.00
N ILE A 1006 -20.17 46.28 43.18
CA ILE A 1006 -21.48 45.75 43.67
C ILE A 1006 -22.31 45.05 42.55
N ASP A 1007 -23.25 44.19 42.99
CA ASP A 1007 -24.02 43.18 42.23
C ASP A 1007 -25.28 43.65 41.43
N ARG A 1008 -25.58 42.87 40.37
CA ARG A 1008 -26.88 42.30 39.90
C ARG A 1008 -28.24 43.03 40.10
N ARG A 1009 -29.06 42.99 39.03
CA ARG A 1009 -30.43 42.36 38.89
C ARG A 1009 -30.84 42.39 37.39
N HIS A 1010 -31.51 41.41 36.75
CA HIS A 1010 -32.72 40.59 37.00
C HIS A 1010 -34.07 41.26 36.65
N LEU A 1011 -34.72 40.74 35.59
CA LEU A 1011 -36.14 40.77 35.13
C LEU A 1011 -36.13 40.30 33.65
N GLY A 1012 -37.13 39.63 33.05
CA GLY A 1012 -38.40 39.04 33.50
C GLY A 1012 -39.21 38.56 32.27
N ASP A 1013 -39.97 37.46 32.38
CA ASP A 1013 -40.55 36.72 31.22
C ASP A 1013 -41.99 37.11 30.80
N ALA A 1014 -42.41 36.56 29.64
CA ALA A 1014 -43.74 35.97 29.32
C ALA A 1014 -44.75 36.66 28.34
N GLU A 1015 -45.20 35.83 27.37
CA GLU A 1015 -46.59 35.59 26.89
C GLU A 1015 -47.32 36.39 25.75
N ASN A 1016 -47.66 35.63 24.69
CA ASN A 1016 -49.01 35.37 24.10
C ASN A 1016 -49.58 36.00 22.79
N GLU A 1017 -50.03 35.05 21.94
CA GLU A 1017 -51.32 34.92 21.20
C GLU A 1017 -51.62 35.42 19.74
N ASP A 1018 -52.16 34.44 18.97
CA ASP A 1018 -53.27 34.43 17.98
C ASP A 1018 -53.25 34.97 16.50
N ARG A 1019 -53.21 33.98 15.57
CA ARG A 1019 -54.24 33.57 14.56
C ARG A 1019 -54.61 34.32 13.24
N ASP A 1020 -54.78 33.47 12.21
CA ASP A 1020 -55.86 33.36 11.17
C ASP A 1020 -55.83 34.05 9.76
N ARG A 1021 -55.56 33.19 8.74
CA ARG A 1021 -56.39 32.81 7.54
C ARG A 1021 -56.52 33.65 6.23
N GLY A 1022 -56.50 32.90 5.09
CA GLY A 1022 -57.02 33.22 3.73
C GLY A 1022 -55.94 33.11 2.62
N GLN A 1023 -55.86 32.14 1.68
CA GLN A 1023 -56.80 31.65 0.62
C GLN A 1023 -57.39 32.78 -0.27
N GLY A 1024 -57.32 32.79 -1.62
CA GLY A 1024 -56.77 31.90 -2.69
C GLY A 1024 -56.88 32.61 -4.08
N ASP A 1025 -56.80 32.02 -5.29
CA ASP A 1025 -56.52 30.67 -5.82
C ASP A 1025 -56.36 30.68 -7.39
N ASN A 1026 -55.67 29.67 -7.99
CA ASN A 1026 -55.68 29.18 -9.41
C ASN A 1026 -55.29 30.09 -10.62
N GLY A 1027 -54.72 29.51 -11.73
CA GLY A 1027 -54.31 30.32 -12.93
C GLY A 1027 -53.97 29.73 -14.33
N ARG A 1028 -53.27 28.58 -14.50
CA ARG A 1028 -52.96 27.85 -15.78
C ARG A 1028 -52.12 28.47 -16.95
N ASP A 1029 -51.31 27.57 -17.55
CA ASP A 1029 -51.05 27.31 -19.00
C ASP A 1029 -50.04 28.08 -19.90
N LYS A 1030 -49.16 27.28 -20.53
CA LYS A 1030 -48.68 27.27 -21.95
C LYS A 1030 -47.53 28.17 -22.48
N SER A 1031 -46.34 27.57 -22.48
CA SER A 1031 -45.45 27.31 -23.66
C SER A 1031 -45.26 28.35 -24.80
N THR A 1032 -44.00 28.70 -25.07
CA THR A 1032 -43.38 28.63 -26.42
C THR A 1032 -41.86 28.80 -26.37
N THR A 1033 -41.13 28.23 -27.34
CA THR A 1033 -39.73 28.56 -27.66
C THR A 1033 -39.67 29.54 -28.83
N PRO A 1034 -38.53 30.23 -29.06
CA PRO A 1034 -37.73 29.85 -30.23
C PRO A 1034 -36.20 29.96 -30.01
N THR A 1035 -35.46 29.74 -31.10
CA THR A 1035 -34.05 29.32 -31.14
C THR A 1035 -33.02 30.41 -31.54
N ALA A 1036 -31.77 30.15 -31.14
CA ALA A 1036 -30.53 30.32 -31.93
C ALA A 1036 -29.71 31.64 -31.99
N SER A 1037 -28.42 31.40 -32.27
CA SER A 1037 -27.44 32.26 -32.97
C SER A 1037 -26.46 33.15 -32.19
N ARG A 1038 -25.38 32.50 -31.73
CA ARG A 1038 -23.96 32.91 -31.89
C ARG A 1038 -23.65 34.39 -32.19
N ARG A 1039 -22.80 34.99 -31.32
CA ARG A 1039 -21.39 35.26 -31.67
C ARG A 1039 -20.53 35.49 -30.41
N ALA A 1040 -19.23 35.21 -30.53
CA ALA A 1040 -18.30 35.19 -29.41
C ALA A 1040 -17.50 36.50 -29.29
N PHE A 1041 -17.04 36.80 -28.07
CA PHE A 1041 -15.69 37.32 -27.88
C PHE A 1041 -15.13 36.85 -26.53
N GLY A 1042 -14.20 35.89 -26.58
CA GLY A 1042 -13.54 35.38 -25.38
C GLY A 1042 -12.36 36.26 -24.95
N ARG A 1043 -12.24 36.52 -23.65
CA ARG A 1043 -10.95 36.82 -23.01
C ARG A 1043 -10.82 36.02 -21.72
N ARG A 1044 -9.70 35.28 -21.61
CA ARG A 1044 -9.25 34.69 -20.36
C ARG A 1044 -9.07 35.78 -19.30
N ILE A 1045 -9.41 35.46 -18.06
CA ILE A 1045 -8.49 35.56 -16.92
C ILE A 1045 -8.81 34.36 -16.01
N THR A 1046 -7.77 33.65 -15.59
CA THR A 1046 -7.83 32.48 -14.70
C THR A 1046 -7.58 32.86 -13.24
N ARG A 1047 -7.73 31.88 -12.35
CA ARG A 1047 -7.18 31.80 -10.97
C ARG A 1047 -8.07 32.32 -9.84
N ILE A 1048 -7.75 31.83 -8.63
CA ILE A 1048 -8.34 32.10 -7.30
C ILE A 1048 -9.58 31.20 -7.06
N GLU A 1049 -9.50 30.21 -6.16
CA GLU A 1049 -8.32 29.71 -5.43
C GLU A 1049 -8.44 28.20 -5.17
#